data_AF-A0A078AZN8-F1
#
_entry.id   AF-A0A078AZN8-F1
#
_cell.length_a   1.000
_cell.length_b   1.000
_cell.length_c   1.000
_cell.angle_alpha   90.00
_cell.angle_beta   90.00
_cell.angle_gamma   90.00
#
_symmetry.space_group_name_H-M   'P 1'
#
loop_
_entity.id
_entity.type
_entity.pdbx_description
1 polymer ?
#
loop_
_entity_poly.entity_id
_entity_poly.type
_entity_poly.pdbx_seq_one_letter_code
_entity_poly.pdbx_strand_id
1 'polypeptide(L)'
;MGCIQLRNRIFPGDLTGQLARVNEDYDINAALDVALKNNKKAKIAHVELIPSCKNLPNLDTFSSVNPVAILYICKLSAQRAQKQSQLQKEEEEYLEFDWEEKARTEIRRSDPNPIFINSFTFQAINNEKLIVKVSIFHVKDFSPEAPLSKHKLLGEQIFKMAEIIKQGAFCTKPLTNDKKQQLDVIMKQRRTTVTLRYEEIEQTNGMVQLGLAIRDFTQRGIFFFVISRSRDLGEFVPLYTSEKQKCDRISGATFDEHDFMMRDLCRNDDSRQLKIEFYESNKKGHHRFLGYVDLSIKDIAQENKRIYTVFNKKVVAGQMEITKCLFLNRYTFLDYIHGGCDVSLMLAMDFTLTNKSQKDPLSLHYLHPDLIETKQPQLNKNASSPDKNQMNGGSPVLGLSNQRKNSISKQQARGLNQHIDVEELENDYMKAMRMAITVLDYFDTDSYVPFLGFGAKLPPYFNTASQCFAVNGNVFFPEEIGIDNLTKAYMKCVNDIQFHGPSAFAPVIRFCSKMASYKPVSQNDQFYHILVMIVQGHLSDMEATIEAIVAASDIPMSIIIIAVGDGEGENGEFINLQALDADDKALVDINGKKQWRDVCQFVPFSNFKNDIQNLTRQILAEVPRQIKDFFEKKGIVPRDHKSANNKQLNRDFELLKRKRRFEKVRIECPYLTEMRLKFIQEINDLGFPKDEIEMIIGKGLHSLDRNIAVDQLSWLKTNPDILKDELERKRKIQEQKQKEEDERKRQRDLLNKFDDERDFFKYNLPLLAPKEFRPLKKHKQLCKICYDHKINTAIIPCTHSLFCVECTQYLEKTCPYCGKKIDKVVRTFDLRNFTKNIRQL
;
A
#
# COMPACT_ATOMS: atom_id res chain seq x y z
N MET A 1 24.14 6.41 40.60
CA MET A 1 24.78 5.36 39.78
C MET A 1 24.05 4.05 40.01
N GLY A 2 23.66 3.34 38.94
CA GLY A 2 23.31 1.92 39.00
C GLY A 2 21.84 1.53 38.82
N CYS A 3 21.36 1.60 37.58
CA CYS A 3 20.33 0.79 36.91
C CYS A 3 19.31 -0.03 37.74
N ILE A 4 18.03 0.35 37.62
CA ILE A 4 16.88 -0.55 37.79
C ILE A 4 16.62 -1.26 36.45
N GLN A 5 16.92 -2.57 36.39
CA GLN A 5 16.40 -3.47 35.37
C GLN A 5 14.92 -3.76 35.66
N LEU A 6 14.03 -3.14 34.89
CA LEU A 6 12.63 -3.59 34.77
C LEU A 6 12.54 -4.69 33.71
N ARG A 7 12.05 -5.84 34.17
CA ARG A 7 11.66 -6.99 33.36
C ARG A 7 10.49 -6.61 32.45
N ASN A 8 10.79 -6.42 31.16
CA ASN A 8 9.82 -6.58 30.08
C ASN A 8 9.55 -8.09 29.88
N ARG A 9 8.42 -8.57 30.38
CA ARG A 9 7.78 -9.80 29.90
C ARG A 9 6.27 -9.57 29.92
N ILE A 10 5.72 -9.33 28.73
CA ILE A 10 4.54 -9.93 28.10
C ILE A 10 4.38 -9.13 26.79
N PHE A 11 5.16 -9.52 25.79
CA PHE A 11 4.77 -9.35 24.39
C PHE A 11 3.75 -10.46 24.09
N PRO A 12 2.64 -10.22 23.37
CA PRO A 12 1.90 -11.29 22.75
C PRO A 12 2.68 -11.75 21.50
N GLY A 13 3.82 -12.40 21.72
CA GLY A 13 4.42 -13.28 20.73
C GLY A 13 3.73 -14.62 20.86
N ASP A 14 2.58 -14.78 20.21
CA ASP A 14 1.97 -16.10 19.91
C ASP A 14 0.75 -16.05 18.96
N LEU A 15 0.55 -14.96 18.22
CA LEU A 15 -0.46 -14.89 17.14
C LEU A 15 0.14 -14.85 15.73
N THR A 16 1.46 -14.68 15.61
CA THR A 16 2.18 -14.84 14.33
C THR A 16 2.57 -16.29 14.04
N GLY A 17 2.60 -17.17 15.06
CA GLY A 17 3.02 -18.57 14.91
C GLY A 17 1.96 -19.54 14.39
N GLN A 18 0.67 -19.15 14.36
CA GLN A 18 -0.41 -20.01 13.86
C GLN A 18 -0.90 -19.64 12.44
N LEU A 19 -0.52 -18.48 11.90
CA LEU A 19 -0.73 -18.13 10.49
C LEU A 19 0.49 -18.45 9.60
N ALA A 20 1.66 -18.70 10.20
CA ALA A 20 2.89 -19.02 9.49
C ALA A 20 3.06 -20.51 9.13
N ARG A 21 2.10 -21.39 9.46
CA ARG A 21 2.19 -22.84 9.17
C ARG A 21 1.50 -23.30 7.88
N VAL A 22 1.08 -22.38 7.02
CA VAL A 22 0.44 -22.74 5.73
C VAL A 22 1.16 -22.15 4.51
N ASN A 23 2.16 -21.28 4.68
CA ASN A 23 2.85 -20.63 3.56
C ASN A 23 4.38 -20.83 3.63
N GLU A 24 4.86 -22.06 3.49
CA GLU A 24 6.30 -22.33 3.40
C GLU A 24 6.86 -22.24 1.95
N ASP A 25 6.03 -22.12 0.90
CA ASP A 25 6.54 -22.23 -0.48
C ASP A 25 6.56 -20.95 -1.33
N TYR A 26 6.11 -19.80 -0.81
CA TYR A 26 6.25 -18.54 -1.54
C TYR A 26 6.71 -17.41 -0.61
N ASP A 27 7.94 -16.92 -0.86
CA ASP A 27 8.54 -15.77 -0.16
C ASP A 27 7.89 -14.45 -0.65
N ILE A 28 6.57 -14.33 -0.42
CA ILE A 28 5.74 -13.18 -0.75
C ILE A 28 6.27 -11.95 -0.02
N ASN A 29 6.83 -12.12 1.18
CA ASN A 29 7.49 -11.04 1.91
C ASN A 29 8.72 -10.50 1.19
N ALA A 30 9.50 -11.33 0.49
CA ALA A 30 10.61 -10.87 -0.34
C ALA A 30 10.14 -10.15 -1.60
N ALA A 31 9.06 -10.60 -2.25
CA ALA A 31 8.48 -9.95 -3.44
C ALA A 31 7.82 -8.61 -3.11
N LEU A 32 7.03 -8.60 -2.03
CA LEU A 32 6.43 -7.41 -1.46
C LEU A 32 7.52 -6.48 -0.90
N ASP A 33 8.61 -7.00 -0.32
CA ASP A 33 9.76 -6.17 0.05
C ASP A 33 10.53 -5.66 -1.17
N VAL A 34 10.57 -6.32 -2.34
CA VAL A 34 11.18 -5.73 -3.54
C VAL A 34 10.31 -4.60 -4.09
N ALA A 35 8.97 -4.75 -4.06
CA ALA A 35 8.02 -3.70 -4.45
C ALA A 35 7.92 -2.56 -3.41
N LEU A 36 8.01 -2.87 -2.11
CA LEU A 36 7.89 -1.95 -0.96
C LEU A 36 9.23 -1.49 -0.40
N LYS A 37 10.40 -2.03 -0.80
CA LYS A 37 11.72 -1.50 -0.39
C LYS A 37 11.91 -0.06 -0.84
N ASN A 38 11.19 0.37 -1.87
CA ASN A 38 11.11 1.77 -2.25
C ASN A 38 10.37 2.66 -1.21
N ASN A 39 9.83 2.08 -0.12
CA ASN A 39 8.64 2.67 0.49
C ASN A 39 8.40 2.31 1.99
N LYS A 40 9.00 1.24 2.57
CA LYS A 40 8.94 1.01 4.03
C LYS A 40 9.83 2.00 4.80
N LYS A 41 9.24 2.75 5.73
CA LYS A 41 9.91 3.55 6.78
C LYS A 41 10.75 2.70 7.76
N ALA A 42 11.84 2.10 7.28
CA ALA A 42 13.09 2.31 8.00
C ALA A 42 13.48 3.78 7.78
N LYS A 43 14.26 4.42 8.67
CA LYS A 43 14.96 5.65 8.27
C LYS A 43 15.92 5.25 7.14
N ILE A 44 15.43 5.25 5.92
CA ILE A 44 16.19 4.93 4.73
C ILE A 44 17.05 6.16 4.48
N ALA A 45 18.31 6.07 4.87
CA ALA A 45 19.32 7.05 4.50
C ALA A 45 19.52 6.97 2.99
N HIS A 46 19.18 8.03 2.26
CA HIS A 46 19.61 8.15 0.88
C HIS A 46 21.03 8.65 0.87
N VAL A 47 21.88 8.00 0.08
CA VAL A 47 23.27 8.38 -0.07
C VAL A 47 23.42 9.05 -1.41
N GLU A 48 24.07 10.20 -1.39
CA GLU A 48 24.51 10.87 -2.60
C GLU A 48 26.03 10.82 -2.66
N LEU A 49 26.52 10.33 -3.80
CA LEU A 49 27.92 10.35 -4.14
C LEU A 49 28.17 11.36 -5.26
N ILE A 50 29.04 12.32 -4.98
CA ILE A 50 29.38 13.37 -5.94
C ILE A 50 30.80 13.13 -6.44
N PRO A 51 30.98 12.71 -7.70
CA PRO A 51 32.30 12.57 -8.29
C PRO A 51 32.88 13.95 -8.66
N SER A 52 34.19 14.08 -8.50
CA SER A 52 34.97 15.17 -9.09
C SER A 52 36.37 14.67 -9.42
N CYS A 53 36.98 15.21 -10.48
CA CYS A 53 38.31 14.78 -10.90
C CYS A 53 39.28 15.97 -10.93
N LYS A 54 40.57 15.68 -10.73
CA LYS A 54 41.66 16.65 -10.94
C LYS A 54 42.74 16.10 -11.86
N ASN A 55 43.29 16.97 -12.70
CA ASN A 55 44.42 16.73 -13.58
C ASN A 55 44.22 15.64 -14.63
N LEU A 56 43.02 15.52 -15.21
CA LEU A 56 42.77 14.54 -16.27
C LEU A 56 43.71 14.77 -17.48
N PRO A 57 44.24 13.70 -18.11
CA PRO A 57 45.14 13.82 -19.24
C PRO A 57 44.40 14.27 -20.50
N ASN A 58 44.97 15.22 -21.22
CA ASN A 58 44.54 15.52 -22.59
C ASN A 58 45.00 14.36 -23.49
N LEU A 59 44.13 13.96 -24.42
CA LEU A 59 44.39 12.81 -25.27
C LEU A 59 45.17 13.18 -26.54
N ASP A 60 45.02 14.44 -27.01
CA ASP A 60 45.76 15.00 -28.14
C ASP A 60 46.31 16.40 -27.78
N THR A 61 47.33 16.87 -28.52
CA THR A 61 48.02 18.16 -28.29
C THR A 61 47.13 19.40 -28.42
N PHE A 62 45.97 19.28 -29.10
CA PHE A 62 45.07 20.40 -29.39
C PHE A 62 43.63 20.21 -28.85
N SER A 63 43.32 19.09 -28.17
CA SER A 63 41.97 18.76 -27.70
C SER A 63 41.91 18.63 -26.17
N SER A 64 40.99 19.37 -25.57
CA SER A 64 40.68 19.24 -24.14
C SER A 64 39.79 18.02 -23.89
N VAL A 65 39.93 17.42 -22.71
CA VAL A 65 39.16 16.23 -22.34
C VAL A 65 37.68 16.57 -22.10
N ASN A 66 36.77 15.69 -22.58
CA ASN A 66 35.32 15.75 -22.31
C ASN A 66 34.89 14.63 -21.35
N PRO A 67 35.06 14.80 -20.03
CA PRO A 67 34.85 13.70 -19.10
C PRO A 67 33.36 13.45 -18.79
N VAL A 68 33.04 12.17 -18.59
CA VAL A 68 31.78 11.68 -18.00
C VAL A 68 32.14 10.61 -16.96
N ALA A 69 31.46 10.63 -15.81
CA ALA A 69 31.64 9.65 -14.74
C ALA A 69 30.48 8.65 -14.71
N ILE A 70 30.79 7.38 -14.50
CA ILE A 70 29.82 6.29 -14.42
C ILE A 70 30.01 5.56 -13.09
N LEU A 71 28.91 5.33 -12.38
CA LEU A 71 28.89 4.60 -11.11
C LEU A 71 28.43 3.16 -11.33
N TYR A 72 29.22 2.22 -10.82
CA TYR A 72 28.88 0.81 -10.69
C TYR A 72 28.76 0.41 -9.22
N ILE A 73 27.76 -0.41 -8.90
CA ILE A 73 27.60 -1.00 -7.56
C ILE A 73 27.84 -2.51 -7.64
N CYS A 74 28.54 -3.04 -6.63
CA CYS A 74 28.76 -4.48 -6.51
C CYS A 74 27.51 -5.17 -5.94
N LYS A 75 26.95 -6.18 -6.63
CA LYS A 75 25.90 -7.06 -6.06
C LYS A 75 26.55 -8.11 -5.16
N LEU A 76 26.30 -8.06 -3.85
CA LEU A 76 26.52 -9.23 -3.00
C LEU A 76 25.33 -10.19 -3.18
N SER A 77 25.53 -11.31 -3.87
CA SER A 77 24.52 -12.37 -3.92
C SER A 77 24.36 -12.99 -2.52
N ALA A 78 23.11 -13.13 -2.06
CA ALA A 78 22.77 -13.69 -0.75
C ALA A 78 23.34 -15.11 -0.52
N GLN A 79 23.54 -15.88 -1.60
CA GLN A 79 24.15 -17.21 -1.57
C GLN A 79 25.66 -17.21 -1.23
N ARG A 80 26.36 -16.07 -1.35
CA ARG A 80 27.80 -15.98 -1.03
C ARG A 80 28.07 -15.38 0.36
N ALA A 81 27.11 -14.69 0.96
CA ALA A 81 27.23 -14.14 2.31
C ALA A 81 27.39 -15.24 3.40
N GLN A 82 26.88 -16.45 3.15
CA GLN A 82 27.10 -17.62 4.02
C GLN A 82 28.54 -18.19 3.95
N LYS A 83 29.27 -17.98 2.86
CA LYS A 83 30.70 -18.38 2.76
C LYS A 83 31.65 -17.41 3.44
N GLN A 84 31.25 -16.15 3.66
CA GLN A 84 32.06 -15.16 4.37
C GLN A 84 32.21 -15.43 5.87
N SER A 85 31.35 -16.25 6.47
CA SER A 85 31.49 -16.64 7.88
C SER A 85 32.43 -17.83 8.13
N GLN A 86 33.01 -18.45 7.08
CA GLN A 86 33.83 -19.66 7.24
C GLN A 86 35.25 -19.62 6.66
N LEU A 87 35.70 -18.53 6.02
CA LEU A 87 37.07 -18.46 5.49
C LEU A 87 37.86 -17.34 6.15
N GLN A 88 38.67 -17.73 7.15
CA GLN A 88 39.76 -16.92 7.65
C GLN A 88 40.98 -17.10 6.73
N LYS A 89 41.46 -15.97 6.21
CA LYS A 89 42.83 -15.67 5.74
C LYS A 89 43.32 -16.43 4.50
N GLU A 90 43.94 -15.65 3.60
CA GLU A 90 44.78 -16.06 2.48
C GLU A 90 44.04 -16.58 1.23
N GLU A 91 43.33 -15.68 0.53
CA GLU A 91 43.10 -15.72 -0.93
C GLU A 91 42.29 -14.45 -1.32
N GLU A 92 42.95 -13.29 -1.38
CA GLU A 92 42.31 -12.02 -1.80
C GLU A 92 42.42 -11.74 -3.31
N GLU A 93 42.96 -12.66 -4.12
CA GLU A 93 43.49 -12.26 -5.44
C GLU A 93 42.54 -12.38 -6.65
N TYR A 94 41.40 -13.07 -6.59
CA TYR A 94 40.42 -13.03 -7.70
C TYR A 94 38.98 -13.15 -7.20
N LEU A 95 38.48 -12.10 -6.54
CA LEU A 95 37.04 -11.93 -6.34
C LEU A 95 36.43 -11.27 -7.58
N GLU A 96 35.78 -12.07 -8.42
CA GLU A 96 35.02 -11.58 -9.58
C GLU A 96 33.77 -10.85 -9.07
N PHE A 97 33.90 -9.53 -8.93
CA PHE A 97 32.81 -8.64 -8.53
C PHE A 97 31.83 -8.47 -9.70
N ASP A 98 30.56 -8.78 -9.47
CA ASP A 98 29.49 -8.50 -10.43
C ASP A 98 29.06 -7.04 -10.31
N TRP A 99 29.32 -6.27 -11.37
CA TRP A 99 29.15 -4.81 -11.40
C TRP A 99 27.87 -4.42 -12.13
N GLU A 100 26.94 -3.81 -11.42
CA GLU A 100 25.73 -3.23 -12.02
C GLU A 100 25.93 -1.74 -12.24
N GLU A 101 25.74 -1.26 -13.48
CA GLU A 101 25.72 0.17 -13.78
C GLU A 101 24.49 0.81 -13.15
N LYS A 102 24.67 1.83 -12.31
CA LYS A 102 23.56 2.51 -11.63
C LYS A 102 23.23 3.87 -12.19
N ALA A 103 24.25 4.65 -12.55
CA ALA A 103 24.05 6.04 -12.95
C ALA A 103 25.23 6.57 -13.77
N ARG A 104 24.94 7.59 -14.60
CA ARG A 104 25.92 8.37 -15.37
C ARG A 104 25.76 9.85 -15.05
N THR A 105 26.86 10.59 -15.02
CA THR A 105 26.82 12.06 -14.92
C THR A 105 26.58 12.70 -16.28
N GLU A 106 26.41 14.03 -16.29
CA GLU A 106 26.49 14.80 -17.53
C GLU A 106 27.91 14.81 -18.11
N ILE A 107 27.99 15.14 -19.41
CA ILE A 107 29.27 15.30 -20.11
C ILE A 107 29.78 16.71 -19.88
N ARG A 108 30.92 16.85 -19.22
CA ARG A 108 31.63 18.13 -19.08
C ARG A 108 32.47 18.35 -20.32
N ARG A 109 32.28 19.47 -21.02
CA ARG A 109 33.03 19.77 -22.27
C ARG A 109 34.31 20.54 -21.97
N SER A 110 35.42 20.08 -22.52
CA SER A 110 36.74 20.71 -22.45
C SER A 110 37.23 21.04 -21.02
N ASP A 111 36.97 20.16 -20.06
CA ASP A 111 37.22 20.40 -18.64
C ASP A 111 38.12 19.31 -18.03
N PRO A 112 39.42 19.57 -17.78
CA PRO A 112 40.34 18.61 -17.18
C PRO A 112 40.19 18.47 -15.65
N ASN A 113 39.37 19.31 -15.02
CA ASN A 113 39.10 19.27 -13.58
C ASN A 113 37.59 19.30 -13.31
N PRO A 114 36.82 18.34 -13.86
CA PRO A 114 35.37 18.37 -13.82
C PRO A 114 34.86 18.25 -12.39
N ILE A 115 33.95 19.15 -12.03
CA ILE A 115 32.99 18.95 -10.95
C ILE A 115 31.66 18.64 -11.63
N PHE A 116 31.15 17.43 -11.41
CA PHE A 116 29.91 17.00 -12.03
C PHE A 116 28.70 17.56 -11.25
N ILE A 117 27.70 18.00 -11.99
CA ILE A 117 26.42 18.53 -11.49
C ILE A 117 25.54 17.37 -11.05
N ASN A 118 25.40 16.36 -11.92
CA ASN A 118 24.63 15.17 -11.60
C ASN A 118 25.40 14.33 -10.58
N SER A 119 24.77 14.10 -9.45
CA SER A 119 25.25 13.21 -8.40
C SER A 119 24.69 11.81 -8.55
N PHE A 120 25.35 10.82 -8.00
CA PHE A 120 24.81 9.47 -7.91
C PHE A 120 24.00 9.32 -6.61
N THR A 121 22.67 9.30 -6.73
CA THR A 121 21.76 9.05 -5.60
C THR A 121 21.27 7.62 -5.62
N PHE A 122 21.43 6.89 -4.52
CA PHE A 122 20.82 5.57 -4.40
C PHE A 122 20.44 5.26 -2.95
N GLN A 123 19.48 4.35 -2.82
CA GLN A 123 19.02 3.86 -1.54
C GLN A 123 20.08 2.93 -0.94
N ALA A 124 20.56 3.24 0.26
CA ALA A 124 21.58 2.43 0.90
C ALA A 124 20.97 1.56 2.02
N ILE A 125 20.82 0.28 1.73
CA ILE A 125 20.47 -0.74 2.72
C ILE A 125 21.83 -1.22 3.30
N ASN A 126 22.14 -0.80 4.53
CA ASN A 126 23.44 -1.02 5.22
C ASN A 126 24.66 -0.33 4.56
N ASN A 127 24.81 0.98 4.81
CA ASN A 127 25.93 1.84 4.38
C ASN A 127 27.34 1.25 4.57
N GLU A 128 27.56 0.43 5.60
CA GLU A 128 28.89 -0.03 5.97
C GLU A 128 29.48 -1.10 5.03
N LYS A 129 28.65 -1.84 4.28
CA LYS A 129 29.10 -2.96 3.43
C LYS A 129 29.10 -2.67 1.94
N LEU A 130 28.73 -1.45 1.53
CA LEU A 130 28.62 -1.10 0.12
C LEU A 130 29.99 -0.83 -0.51
N ILE A 131 30.23 -1.43 -1.68
CA ILE A 131 31.41 -1.19 -2.52
C ILE A 131 30.95 -0.62 -3.86
N VAL A 132 31.54 0.50 -4.26
CA VAL A 132 31.23 1.20 -5.50
C VAL A 132 32.48 1.36 -6.36
N LYS A 133 32.30 1.36 -7.68
CA LYS A 133 33.37 1.64 -8.65
C LYS A 133 32.96 2.82 -9.52
N VAL A 134 33.88 3.75 -9.71
CA VAL A 134 33.68 4.92 -10.57
C VAL A 134 34.63 4.84 -11.74
N SER A 135 34.08 4.89 -12.95
CA SER A 135 34.82 4.86 -14.20
C SER A 135 34.65 6.19 -14.92
N ILE A 136 35.76 6.80 -15.35
CA ILE A 136 35.77 8.08 -16.07
C ILE A 136 36.05 7.83 -17.54
N PHE A 137 35.17 8.30 -18.42
CA PHE A 137 35.32 8.19 -19.87
C PHE A 137 35.52 9.57 -20.51
N HIS A 138 36.28 9.60 -21.59
CA HIS A 138 36.35 10.71 -22.52
C HIS A 138 35.37 10.48 -23.68
N VAL A 139 34.41 11.38 -23.81
CA VAL A 139 33.38 11.34 -24.85
C VAL A 139 33.91 11.94 -26.15
N LYS A 140 33.85 11.15 -27.21
CA LYS A 140 34.18 11.54 -28.59
C LYS A 140 32.97 11.85 -29.45
N ASP A 141 31.82 11.25 -29.14
CA ASP A 141 30.56 11.36 -29.87
C ASP A 141 29.49 11.84 -28.88
N PHE A 142 28.86 12.97 -29.17
CA PHE A 142 27.90 13.62 -28.28
C PHE A 142 26.45 13.17 -28.50
N SER A 143 26.22 12.14 -29.32
CA SER A 143 24.89 11.56 -29.50
C SER A 143 24.41 10.85 -28.21
N PRO A 144 23.15 11.05 -27.77
CA PRO A 144 22.63 10.48 -26.52
C PRO A 144 22.60 8.94 -26.50
N GLU A 145 22.53 8.31 -27.67
CA GLU A 145 22.37 6.86 -27.87
C GLU A 145 23.71 6.14 -28.16
N ALA A 146 24.85 6.84 -28.08
CA ALA A 146 26.15 6.24 -28.38
C ALA A 146 26.52 5.13 -27.37
N PRO A 147 26.86 3.92 -27.83
CA PRO A 147 27.31 2.85 -26.95
C PRO A 147 28.67 3.19 -26.32
N LEU A 148 28.89 2.76 -25.07
CA LEU A 148 30.11 3.01 -24.29
C LEU A 148 31.40 2.55 -24.99
N SER A 149 31.30 1.60 -25.92
CA SER A 149 32.40 1.11 -26.75
C SER A 149 33.02 2.19 -27.64
N LYS A 150 32.27 3.24 -27.99
CA LYS A 150 32.77 4.38 -28.79
C LYS A 150 33.54 5.42 -27.96
N HIS A 151 33.45 5.36 -26.63
CA HIS A 151 34.10 6.32 -25.73
C HIS A 151 35.42 5.75 -25.19
N LYS A 152 36.37 6.64 -24.86
CA LYS A 152 37.70 6.21 -24.40
C LYS A 152 37.74 6.22 -22.87
N LEU A 153 37.90 5.06 -22.25
CA LEU A 153 38.12 4.95 -20.81
C LEU A 153 39.43 5.66 -20.43
N LEU A 154 39.32 6.63 -19.52
CA LEU A 154 40.46 7.33 -18.95
C LEU A 154 41.03 6.52 -17.79
N GLY A 155 40.19 6.15 -16.82
CA GLY A 155 40.58 5.28 -15.71
C GLY A 155 39.41 4.98 -14.78
N GLU A 156 39.64 4.07 -13.85
CA GLU A 156 38.64 3.52 -12.92
C GLU A 156 39.19 3.55 -11.50
N GLN A 157 38.30 3.56 -10.51
CA GLN A 157 38.69 3.43 -9.11
C GLN A 157 37.57 2.84 -8.24
N ILE A 158 37.95 2.02 -7.26
CA ILE A 158 37.05 1.34 -6.33
C ILE A 158 37.06 2.03 -4.96
N PHE A 159 35.88 2.21 -4.40
CA PHE A 159 35.64 2.84 -3.10
C PHE A 159 34.78 1.93 -2.23
N LYS A 160 35.25 1.68 -1.00
CA LYS A 160 34.44 1.05 0.06
C LYS A 160 33.73 2.17 0.81
N MET A 161 32.41 2.11 0.98
CA MET A 161 31.69 3.20 1.65
C MET A 161 32.14 3.43 3.09
N ALA A 162 32.51 2.37 3.82
CA ALA A 162 33.07 2.49 5.16
C ALA A 162 34.33 3.38 5.23
N GLU A 163 35.15 3.44 4.17
CA GLU A 163 36.34 4.31 4.12
C GLU A 163 35.95 5.79 3.94
N ILE A 164 35.00 6.06 3.06
CA ILE A 164 34.52 7.44 2.78
C ILE A 164 33.84 8.02 4.03
N ILE A 165 33.03 7.21 4.72
CA ILE A 165 32.31 7.61 5.94
C ILE A 165 33.31 7.91 7.07
N LYS A 166 34.36 7.09 7.24
CA LYS A 166 35.40 7.29 8.27
C LYS A 166 36.25 8.54 8.04
N GLN A 167 36.46 8.95 6.79
CA GLN A 167 37.31 10.09 6.43
C GLN A 167 36.61 11.45 6.52
N GLY A 168 35.33 11.50 6.93
CA GLY A 168 34.62 12.76 7.17
C GLY A 168 34.03 13.37 5.89
N ALA A 169 33.26 12.56 5.14
CA ALA A 169 32.41 12.95 4.00
C ALA A 169 33.07 13.05 2.61
N PHE A 170 34.36 12.77 2.43
CA PHE A 170 34.94 12.57 1.09
C PHE A 170 36.17 11.67 1.11
N CYS A 171 36.44 11.02 -0.02
CA CYS A 171 37.65 10.22 -0.23
C CYS A 171 38.24 10.53 -1.61
N THR A 172 39.53 10.86 -1.63
CA THR A 172 40.29 11.09 -2.86
C THR A 172 41.22 9.91 -3.11
N LYS A 173 41.16 9.33 -4.31
CA LYS A 173 42.03 8.23 -4.73
C LYS A 173 42.63 8.51 -6.11
N PRO A 174 43.83 7.97 -6.42
CA PRO A 174 44.39 8.06 -7.77
C PRO A 174 43.52 7.28 -8.76
N LEU A 175 43.39 7.79 -9.98
CA LEU A 175 42.78 7.04 -11.09
C LEU A 175 43.78 6.01 -11.61
N THR A 176 43.35 4.78 -11.86
CA THR A 176 44.18 3.74 -12.49
C THR A 176 43.56 3.26 -13.79
N ASN A 177 44.39 2.82 -14.74
CA ASN A 177 43.90 2.24 -15.99
C ASN A 177 44.66 0.96 -16.35
N ASP A 178 44.15 -0.18 -15.89
CA ASP A 178 44.79 -1.48 -16.07
C ASP A 178 44.76 -1.96 -17.53
N LYS A 179 43.85 -1.43 -18.34
CA LYS A 179 43.69 -1.83 -19.76
C LYS A 179 44.70 -1.14 -20.70
N LYS A 180 45.33 -0.03 -20.29
CA LYS A 180 46.29 0.72 -21.12
C LYS A 180 47.46 1.25 -20.29
N GLN A 181 48.52 0.45 -20.19
CA GLN A 181 49.75 0.76 -19.43
C GLN A 181 50.34 2.15 -19.73
N GLN A 182 50.32 2.62 -20.98
CA GLN A 182 50.82 3.96 -21.33
C GLN A 182 49.98 5.12 -20.75
N LEU A 183 48.65 4.99 -20.71
CA LEU A 183 47.80 6.03 -20.11
C LEU A 183 47.95 6.06 -18.59
N ASP A 184 48.13 4.90 -17.96
CA ASP A 184 48.35 4.78 -16.52
C ASP A 184 49.67 5.47 -16.09
N VAL A 185 50.74 5.36 -16.88
CA VAL A 185 51.99 6.10 -16.66
C VAL A 185 51.79 7.62 -16.73
N ILE A 186 51.05 8.11 -17.73
CA ILE A 186 50.74 9.55 -17.87
C ILE A 186 49.88 10.05 -16.69
N MET A 187 48.91 9.25 -16.26
CA MET A 187 48.05 9.58 -15.12
C MET A 187 48.81 9.65 -13.80
N LYS A 188 49.75 8.72 -13.58
CA LYS A 188 50.67 8.71 -12.43
C LYS A 188 51.58 9.94 -12.43
N GLN A 189 52.14 10.32 -13.59
CA GLN A 189 52.95 11.53 -13.73
C GLN A 189 52.15 12.82 -13.43
N ARG A 190 50.90 12.90 -13.90
CA ARG A 190 50.02 14.06 -13.69
C ARG A 190 49.34 14.09 -12.32
N ARG A 191 49.52 13.06 -11.48
CA ARG A 191 48.80 12.87 -10.22
C ARG A 191 47.28 13.01 -10.42
N THR A 192 46.76 12.30 -11.42
CA THR A 192 45.33 12.32 -11.75
C THR A 192 44.54 11.67 -10.61
N THR A 193 43.52 12.35 -10.10
CA THR A 193 42.73 11.86 -8.96
C THR A 193 41.24 11.97 -9.22
N VAL A 194 40.49 11.06 -8.60
CA VAL A 194 39.04 11.16 -8.45
C VAL A 194 38.71 11.26 -6.97
N THR A 195 37.82 12.18 -6.66
CA THR A 195 37.28 12.39 -5.32
C THR A 195 35.80 12.05 -5.36
N LEU A 196 35.39 11.15 -4.46
CA LEU A 196 33.97 10.92 -4.16
C LEU A 196 33.63 11.55 -2.83
N ARG A 197 32.69 12.48 -2.86
CA ARG A 197 32.08 13.07 -1.67
C ARG A 197 30.81 12.29 -1.32
N TYR A 198 30.64 11.97 -0.06
CA TYR A 198 29.49 11.30 0.53
C TYR A 198 28.67 12.31 1.31
N GLU A 199 27.38 12.39 1.01
CA GLU A 199 26.41 13.13 1.83
C GLU A 199 25.21 12.22 2.11
N GLU A 200 24.77 12.21 3.36
CA GLU A 200 23.53 11.56 3.78
C GLU A 200 22.39 12.55 3.62
N ILE A 201 21.34 12.12 2.95
CA ILE A 201 20.19 12.96 2.64
C ILE A 201 18.95 12.38 3.32
N GLU A 202 18.27 13.22 4.11
CA GLU A 202 16.91 12.93 4.56
C GLU A 202 15.94 13.05 3.38
N GLN A 203 15.18 11.99 3.09
CA GLN A 203 14.12 12.05 2.10
C GLN A 203 13.03 13.01 2.57
N THR A 204 12.86 14.13 1.86
CA THR A 204 11.62 14.90 1.88
C THR A 204 11.06 14.92 0.47
N ASN A 205 9.74 14.89 0.36
CA ASN A 205 9.05 15.08 -0.93
C ASN A 205 8.70 16.56 -1.18
N GLY A 206 9.35 17.47 -0.44
CA GLY A 206 9.18 18.90 -0.60
C GLY A 206 9.76 19.34 -1.93
N MET A 207 8.97 20.08 -2.69
CA MET A 207 9.36 20.77 -3.90
C MET A 207 9.01 22.25 -3.77
N VAL A 208 9.65 23.06 -4.58
CA VAL A 208 9.34 24.47 -4.74
C VAL A 208 9.22 24.79 -6.22
N GLN A 209 8.07 25.31 -6.62
CA GLN A 209 7.88 25.85 -7.96
C GLN A 209 8.31 27.31 -7.95
N LEU A 210 9.33 27.65 -8.73
CA LEU A 210 9.91 28.98 -8.80
C LEU A 210 9.73 29.59 -10.20
N GLY A 211 9.24 30.82 -10.22
CA GLY A 211 9.18 31.67 -11.41
C GLY A 211 10.03 32.91 -11.21
N LEU A 212 10.80 33.27 -12.23
CA LEU A 212 11.75 34.39 -12.18
C LEU A 212 11.53 35.35 -13.37
N ALA A 213 11.66 36.64 -13.09
CA ALA A 213 11.70 37.69 -14.10
C ALA A 213 12.82 38.67 -13.78
N ILE A 214 13.28 39.39 -14.80
CA ILE A 214 14.30 40.43 -14.66
C ILE A 214 13.81 41.74 -15.29
N ARG A 215 14.14 42.86 -14.62
CA ARG A 215 13.78 44.22 -15.03
C ARG A 215 14.96 45.16 -14.83
N ASP A 216 14.87 46.36 -15.42
CA ASP A 216 15.83 47.45 -15.25
C ASP A 216 17.28 47.15 -15.66
N PHE A 217 17.48 46.19 -16.56
CA PHE A 217 18.79 45.98 -17.17
C PHE A 217 19.03 47.04 -18.25
N THR A 218 20.16 47.74 -18.16
CA THR A 218 20.52 48.83 -19.09
C THR A 218 20.80 48.35 -20.52
N GLN A 219 21.05 47.05 -20.69
CA GLN A 219 21.48 46.41 -21.93
C GLN A 219 20.33 45.61 -22.54
N ARG A 220 20.22 45.60 -23.87
CA ARG A 220 19.28 44.73 -24.60
C ARG A 220 20.04 43.52 -25.13
N GLY A 221 19.42 42.35 -25.07
CA GLY A 221 20.08 41.13 -25.51
C GLY A 221 19.23 39.88 -25.29
N ILE A 222 19.85 38.72 -25.46
CA ILE A 222 19.26 37.43 -25.14
C ILE A 222 19.89 36.96 -23.84
N PHE A 223 19.11 36.91 -22.77
CA PHE A 223 19.58 36.60 -21.42
C PHE A 223 19.15 35.21 -20.98
N PHE A 224 19.91 34.62 -20.07
CA PHE A 224 19.58 33.39 -19.35
C PHE A 224 20.22 33.44 -17.96
N PHE A 225 19.75 32.62 -17.04
CA PHE A 225 20.32 32.53 -15.70
C PHE A 225 20.77 31.12 -15.34
N VAL A 226 21.68 31.04 -14.37
CA VAL A 226 22.17 29.80 -13.78
C VAL A 226 21.91 29.87 -12.27
N ILE A 227 21.18 28.91 -11.73
CA ILE A 227 21.01 28.75 -10.28
C ILE A 227 22.10 27.80 -9.80
N SER A 228 22.83 28.22 -8.77
CA SER A 228 23.87 27.46 -8.10
C SER A 228 23.58 27.32 -6.62
N ARG A 229 23.84 26.13 -6.06
CA ARG A 229 23.65 25.83 -4.62
C ARG A 229 24.95 25.98 -3.83
N SER A 230 24.88 26.47 -2.59
CA SER A 230 26.04 26.53 -1.69
C SER A 230 26.39 25.17 -1.07
N ARG A 231 27.69 24.89 -0.92
CA ARG A 231 28.25 23.73 -0.19
C ARG A 231 28.81 24.13 1.18
N ASP A 232 29.09 23.15 2.04
CA ASP A 232 29.54 23.36 3.44
C ASP A 232 30.88 24.12 3.58
N LEU A 233 31.65 24.23 2.49
CA LEU A 233 32.91 24.99 2.43
C LEU A 233 32.78 26.33 1.67
N GLY A 234 31.56 26.80 1.39
CA GLY A 234 31.30 28.07 0.69
C GLY A 234 31.48 28.03 -0.83
N GLU A 235 31.74 26.86 -1.40
CA GLU A 235 31.75 26.66 -2.86
C GLU A 235 30.33 26.60 -3.41
N PHE A 236 30.10 27.18 -4.59
CA PHE A 236 28.82 27.12 -5.30
C PHE A 236 28.90 26.14 -6.46
N VAL A 237 27.85 25.33 -6.65
CA VAL A 237 27.76 24.39 -7.77
C VAL A 237 26.51 24.64 -8.59
N PRO A 238 26.63 24.79 -9.92
CA PRO A 238 25.50 25.03 -10.80
C PRO A 238 24.54 23.85 -10.77
N LEU A 239 23.25 24.15 -10.70
CA LEU A 239 22.15 23.19 -10.57
C LEU A 239 21.22 23.25 -11.78
N TYR A 240 20.88 24.46 -12.21
CA TYR A 240 19.90 24.68 -13.26
C TYR A 240 20.32 25.83 -14.15
N THR A 241 20.03 25.72 -15.45
CA THR A 241 20.22 26.78 -16.44
C THR A 241 18.89 27.01 -17.15
N SER A 242 18.45 28.26 -17.19
CA SER A 242 17.18 28.64 -17.84
C SER A 242 17.27 28.56 -19.36
N GLU A 243 16.10 28.63 -19.99
CA GLU A 243 15.96 28.99 -21.39
C GLU A 243 16.49 30.41 -21.68
N LYS A 244 16.76 30.66 -22.96
CA LYS A 244 17.32 31.92 -23.44
C LYS A 244 16.20 32.84 -23.88
N GLN A 245 16.02 33.95 -23.17
CA GLN A 245 14.91 34.88 -23.38
C GLN A 245 15.40 36.24 -23.89
N LYS A 246 14.67 36.83 -24.83
CA LYS A 246 14.93 38.21 -25.27
C LYS A 246 14.55 39.18 -24.15
N CYS A 247 15.45 40.09 -23.82
CA CYS A 247 15.25 41.12 -22.80
C CYS A 247 15.27 42.50 -23.45
N ASP A 248 14.17 43.24 -23.27
CA ASP A 248 14.02 44.62 -23.72
C ASP A 248 14.01 45.58 -22.54
N ARG A 249 14.46 46.83 -22.77
CA ARG A 249 14.59 47.87 -21.71
C ARG A 249 13.29 48.21 -20.97
N ILE A 250 12.13 47.97 -21.59
CA ILE A 250 10.82 48.42 -21.07
C ILE A 250 10.06 47.25 -20.45
N SER A 251 10.09 46.08 -21.08
CA SER A 251 9.34 44.89 -20.64
C SER A 251 10.17 43.94 -19.76
N GLY A 252 11.50 44.06 -19.74
CA GLY A 252 12.36 43.08 -19.07
C GLY A 252 12.36 41.73 -19.80
N ALA A 253 12.61 40.66 -19.05
CA ALA A 253 12.43 39.27 -19.50
C ALA A 253 11.78 38.42 -18.41
N THR A 254 10.83 37.58 -18.79
CA THR A 254 10.18 36.60 -17.92
C THR A 254 10.57 35.21 -18.39
N PHE A 255 10.97 34.36 -17.46
CA PHE A 255 11.39 33.00 -17.71
C PHE A 255 10.30 32.00 -17.34
N ASP A 256 10.37 30.82 -17.93
CA ASP A 256 9.46 29.71 -17.64
C ASP A 256 9.60 29.26 -16.18
N GLU A 257 8.48 28.86 -15.58
CA GLU A 257 8.44 28.34 -14.22
C GLU A 257 9.11 26.96 -14.16
N HIS A 258 9.83 26.68 -13.08
CA HIS A 258 10.47 25.38 -12.89
C HIS A 258 10.22 24.81 -11.49
N ASP A 259 9.96 23.50 -11.45
CA ASP A 259 9.75 22.74 -10.22
C ASP A 259 11.10 22.18 -9.73
N PHE A 260 11.54 22.62 -8.56
CA PHE A 260 12.77 22.13 -7.92
C PHE A 260 12.44 21.24 -6.73
N MET A 261 13.13 20.12 -6.56
CA MET A 261 13.10 19.42 -5.28
C MET A 261 13.87 20.23 -4.23
N MET A 262 13.32 20.37 -3.02
CA MET A 262 13.97 21.05 -1.91
C MET A 262 15.33 20.43 -1.58
N ARG A 263 15.46 19.11 -1.75
CA ARG A 263 16.72 18.37 -1.68
C ARG A 263 17.76 18.90 -2.66
N ASP A 264 17.37 19.10 -3.92
CA ASP A 264 18.35 19.39 -4.97
C ASP A 264 18.79 20.85 -4.84
N LEU A 265 17.83 21.74 -4.61
CA LEU A 265 18.02 23.17 -4.50
C LEU A 265 18.79 23.57 -3.23
N CYS A 266 18.33 23.15 -2.06
CA CYS A 266 18.84 23.62 -0.76
C CYS A 266 19.15 22.50 0.23
N ARG A 267 19.20 21.22 -0.21
CA ARG A 267 19.47 20.06 0.66
C ARG A 267 18.50 19.90 1.83
N ASN A 268 17.25 20.35 1.66
CA ASN A 268 16.24 20.44 2.73
C ASN A 268 16.62 21.38 3.89
N ASP A 269 17.60 22.26 3.69
CA ASP A 269 17.94 23.34 4.60
C ASP A 269 17.62 24.67 3.90
N ASP A 270 16.43 25.20 4.20
CA ASP A 270 15.89 26.41 3.60
C ASP A 270 16.71 27.67 3.90
N SER A 271 17.61 27.61 4.89
CA SER A 271 18.53 28.69 5.25
C SER A 271 19.80 28.75 4.39
N ARG A 272 20.07 27.71 3.57
CA ARG A 272 21.24 27.69 2.68
C ARG A 272 21.12 28.72 1.56
N GLN A 273 22.26 29.32 1.22
CA GLN A 273 22.33 30.32 0.17
C GLN A 273 22.33 29.67 -1.22
N LEU A 274 21.53 30.25 -2.10
CA LEU A 274 21.51 30.03 -3.53
C LEU A 274 22.12 31.25 -4.20
N LYS A 275 22.89 31.00 -5.25
CA LYS A 275 23.46 32.03 -6.11
C LYS A 275 22.84 31.93 -7.49
N ILE A 276 22.21 33.02 -7.94
CA ILE A 276 21.62 33.12 -9.27
C ILE A 276 22.48 34.06 -10.10
N GLU A 277 23.09 33.54 -11.17
CA GLU A 277 23.99 34.28 -12.06
C GLU A 277 23.30 34.53 -13.41
N PHE A 278 23.34 35.77 -13.89
CA PHE A 278 22.71 36.19 -15.14
C PHE A 278 23.76 36.38 -16.23
N TYR A 279 23.45 35.89 -17.42
CA TYR A 279 24.35 35.92 -18.58
C TYR A 279 23.64 36.40 -19.84
N GLU A 280 24.40 37.04 -20.71
CA GLU A 280 24.00 37.33 -22.09
C GLU A 280 24.58 36.30 -23.06
N SER A 281 23.73 35.76 -23.92
CA SER A 281 24.06 34.72 -24.88
C SER A 281 24.76 35.27 -26.13
N ASN A 282 26.04 34.95 -26.30
CA ASN A 282 26.77 35.14 -27.55
C ASN A 282 26.75 33.90 -28.45
N LYS A 283 26.68 34.11 -29.78
CA LYS A 283 26.67 33.03 -30.79
C LYS A 283 27.96 32.19 -30.83
N LYS A 284 29.07 32.68 -30.26
CA LYS A 284 30.38 32.01 -30.21
C LYS A 284 30.64 31.22 -28.91
N GLY A 285 29.65 31.08 -28.03
CA GLY A 285 29.74 30.28 -26.79
C GLY A 285 30.38 30.98 -25.59
N HIS A 286 31.11 32.09 -25.78
CA HIS A 286 31.58 32.93 -24.67
C HIS A 286 30.48 33.88 -24.19
N HIS A 287 29.68 33.40 -23.23
CA HIS A 287 28.59 34.15 -22.62
C HIS A 287 29.12 35.30 -21.74
N ARG A 288 28.51 36.48 -21.83
CA ARG A 288 28.91 37.66 -21.05
C ARG A 288 28.18 37.66 -19.71
N PHE A 289 28.91 37.70 -18.61
CA PHE A 289 28.35 37.81 -17.27
C PHE A 289 27.74 39.19 -17.02
N LEU A 290 26.47 39.23 -16.58
CA LEU A 290 25.72 40.46 -16.32
C LEU A 290 25.72 40.83 -14.84
N GLY A 291 25.57 39.85 -13.95
CA GLY A 291 25.54 40.04 -12.50
C GLY A 291 25.00 38.81 -11.77
N TYR A 292 24.92 38.89 -10.44
CA TYR A 292 24.43 37.82 -9.58
C TYR A 292 23.55 38.32 -8.44
N VAL A 293 22.78 37.40 -7.86
CA VAL A 293 22.00 37.57 -6.64
C VAL A 293 22.27 36.38 -5.73
N ASP A 294 22.52 36.65 -4.45
CA ASP A 294 22.51 35.62 -3.40
C ASP A 294 21.19 35.71 -2.62
N LEU A 295 20.52 34.58 -2.41
CA LEU A 295 19.25 34.49 -1.69
C LEU A 295 19.09 33.13 -1.02
N SER A 296 18.23 33.00 -0.01
CA SER A 296 17.82 31.69 0.52
C SER A 296 16.32 31.45 0.31
N ILE A 297 15.90 30.18 0.36
CA ILE A 297 14.48 29.83 0.24
C ILE A 297 13.68 30.35 1.44
N LYS A 298 14.31 30.39 2.62
CA LYS A 298 13.77 31.00 3.82
C LYS A 298 13.47 32.49 3.62
N ASP A 299 14.35 33.24 2.97
CA ASP A 299 14.12 34.67 2.71
C ASP A 299 12.90 34.88 1.81
N ILE A 300 12.72 34.02 0.81
CA ILE A 300 11.57 34.07 -0.10
C ILE A 300 10.27 33.76 0.67
N ALA A 301 10.29 32.72 1.52
CA ALA A 301 9.12 32.24 2.23
C ALA A 301 8.68 33.11 3.42
N GLN A 302 9.62 33.55 4.25
CA GLN A 302 9.35 34.23 5.51
C GLN A 302 9.33 35.76 5.36
N GLU A 303 10.24 36.33 4.57
CA GLU A 303 10.30 37.79 4.38
C GLU A 303 9.37 38.27 3.26
N ASN A 304 8.73 37.34 2.52
CA ASN A 304 7.87 37.60 1.37
C ASN A 304 8.55 38.54 0.35
N LYS A 305 9.89 38.48 0.30
CA LYS A 305 10.71 39.36 -0.50
C LYS A 305 10.67 38.88 -1.94
N ARG A 306 10.04 39.68 -2.81
CA ARG A 306 9.88 39.33 -4.22
C ARG A 306 10.88 39.99 -5.15
N ILE A 307 11.55 41.06 -4.71
CA ILE A 307 12.46 41.83 -5.56
C ILE A 307 13.87 41.80 -4.96
N TYR A 308 14.84 41.49 -5.81
CA TYR A 308 16.26 41.40 -5.46
C TYR A 308 17.09 42.25 -6.42
N THR A 309 18.02 43.03 -5.88
CA THR A 309 18.95 43.82 -6.68
C THR A 309 20.05 42.93 -7.21
N VAL A 310 20.27 42.96 -8.53
CA VAL A 310 21.34 42.21 -9.19
C VAL A 310 22.63 43.01 -9.14
N PHE A 311 23.70 42.41 -8.64
CA PHE A 311 25.00 43.07 -8.49
C PHE A 311 26.04 42.53 -9.48
N ASN A 312 26.88 43.42 -9.99
CA ASN A 312 28.10 43.08 -10.72
C ASN A 312 29.26 43.89 -10.14
N LYS A 313 30.22 43.22 -9.49
CA LYS A 313 31.36 43.87 -8.83
C LYS A 313 30.94 45.06 -7.93
N LYS A 314 29.86 44.88 -7.14
CA LYS A 314 29.25 45.88 -6.24
C LYS A 314 28.52 47.05 -6.92
N VAL A 315 28.36 47.03 -8.24
CA VAL A 315 27.51 47.98 -8.99
C VAL A 315 26.16 47.32 -9.26
N VAL A 316 25.07 48.09 -9.14
CA VAL A 316 23.72 47.63 -9.48
C VAL A 316 23.62 47.45 -10.99
N ALA A 317 23.34 46.22 -11.42
CA ALA A 317 23.20 45.85 -12.83
C ALA A 317 21.75 45.84 -13.32
N GLY A 318 20.79 45.55 -12.42
CA GLY A 318 19.36 45.46 -12.69
C GLY A 318 18.60 44.91 -11.48
N GLN A 319 17.35 44.49 -11.69
CA GLN A 319 16.51 43.87 -10.67
C GLN A 319 16.02 42.48 -11.12
N MET A 320 15.93 41.56 -10.17
CA MET A 320 15.30 40.26 -10.31
C MET A 320 14.01 40.24 -9.49
N GLU A 321 12.93 39.74 -10.07
CA GLU A 321 11.63 39.57 -9.45
C GLU A 321 11.28 38.08 -9.39
N ILE A 322 10.81 37.61 -8.23
CA ILE A 322 10.21 36.29 -8.06
C ILE A 322 8.73 36.41 -8.37
N THR A 323 8.35 35.93 -9.55
CA THR A 323 6.95 35.96 -10.03
C THR A 323 6.11 34.91 -9.32
N LYS A 324 6.71 33.77 -8.97
CA LYS A 324 6.03 32.65 -8.30
C LYS A 324 6.98 31.89 -7.38
N CYS A 325 6.48 31.53 -6.20
CA CYS A 325 7.14 30.64 -5.25
C CYS A 325 6.07 29.82 -4.52
N LEU A 326 5.81 28.60 -4.98
CA LEU A 326 4.85 27.69 -4.35
C LEU A 326 5.58 26.49 -3.76
N PHE A 327 5.43 26.28 -2.45
CA PHE A 327 5.89 25.06 -1.80
C PHE A 327 4.88 23.95 -2.08
N LEU A 328 5.35 22.91 -2.77
CA LEU A 328 4.56 21.74 -3.11
C LEU A 328 5.11 20.58 -2.28
N ASN A 329 4.24 19.74 -1.72
CA ASN A 329 4.67 18.51 -1.09
C ASN A 329 4.11 17.36 -1.92
N ARG A 330 4.97 16.59 -2.60
CA ARG A 330 4.53 15.45 -3.40
C ARG A 330 4.32 14.25 -2.50
N TYR A 331 3.09 14.03 -2.09
CA TYR A 331 2.77 12.86 -1.29
C TYR A 331 2.89 11.58 -2.12
N THR A 332 3.49 10.55 -1.54
CA THR A 332 3.52 9.22 -2.15
C THR A 332 2.27 8.45 -1.78
N PHE A 333 1.94 7.43 -2.57
CA PHE A 333 0.90 6.46 -2.23
C PHE A 333 1.02 5.93 -0.80
N LEU A 334 2.24 5.58 -0.37
CA LEU A 334 2.44 5.08 0.99
C LEU A 334 2.27 6.12 2.08
N ASP A 335 2.48 7.41 1.79
CA ASP A 335 2.15 8.45 2.76
C ASP A 335 0.65 8.43 3.07
N TYR A 336 -0.21 8.24 2.06
CA TYR A 336 -1.66 8.08 2.26
C TYR A 336 -2.00 6.79 3.03
N ILE A 337 -1.43 5.65 2.63
CA ILE A 337 -1.67 4.36 3.33
C ILE A 337 -1.24 4.45 4.79
N HIS A 338 -0.04 4.96 5.08
CA HIS A 338 0.41 5.09 6.45
C HIS A 338 -0.28 6.23 7.23
N GLY A 339 -0.83 7.23 6.54
CA GLY A 339 -1.78 8.19 7.10
C GLY A 339 -3.15 7.57 7.43
N GLY A 340 -3.32 6.27 7.19
CA GLY A 340 -4.52 5.49 7.47
C GLY A 340 -5.64 5.68 6.44
N CYS A 341 -5.31 6.07 5.21
CA CYS A 341 -6.27 6.02 4.11
C CYS A 341 -6.84 4.60 4.01
N ASP A 342 -8.17 4.49 3.95
CA ASP A 342 -8.85 3.21 3.93
C ASP A 342 -8.97 2.72 2.48
N VAL A 343 -8.17 1.73 2.10
CA VAL A 343 -8.32 1.07 0.79
C VAL A 343 -9.24 -0.14 0.98
N SER A 344 -10.20 -0.31 0.08
CA SER A 344 -11.12 -1.45 0.08
C SER A 344 -11.18 -2.10 -1.30
N LEU A 345 -11.15 -3.42 -1.34
CA LEU A 345 -11.18 -4.18 -2.58
C LEU A 345 -12.61 -4.51 -3.00
N MET A 346 -12.83 -4.66 -4.31
CA MET A 346 -14.04 -5.24 -4.90
C MET A 346 -13.60 -6.23 -5.96
N LEU A 347 -14.33 -7.33 -6.11
CA LEU A 347 -14.01 -8.38 -7.07
C LEU A 347 -15.20 -8.62 -8.00
N ALA A 348 -14.93 -8.73 -9.29
CA ALA A 348 -15.89 -9.13 -10.29
C ALA A 348 -15.34 -10.25 -11.17
N MET A 349 -16.16 -11.26 -11.45
CA MET A 349 -15.81 -12.37 -12.34
C MET A 349 -16.77 -12.51 -13.51
N ASP A 350 -16.17 -12.81 -14.66
CA ASP A 350 -16.85 -13.17 -15.88
C ASP A 350 -17.40 -14.60 -15.80
N PHE A 351 -18.70 -14.78 -16.07
CA PHE A 351 -19.38 -16.08 -16.19
C PHE A 351 -20.04 -16.25 -17.56
N THR A 352 -19.44 -15.66 -18.59
CA THR A 352 -20.02 -15.68 -19.94
C THR A 352 -19.83 -17.03 -20.65
N LEU A 353 -20.72 -17.30 -21.62
CA LEU A 353 -20.75 -18.56 -22.38
C LEU A 353 -19.44 -18.85 -23.15
N THR A 354 -18.64 -17.82 -23.48
CA THR A 354 -17.34 -17.99 -24.15
C THR A 354 -16.37 -18.84 -23.32
N ASN A 355 -16.56 -18.90 -22.00
CA ASN A 355 -15.73 -19.69 -21.09
C ASN A 355 -16.10 -21.19 -21.08
N LYS A 356 -17.19 -21.58 -21.73
CA LYS A 356 -17.79 -22.94 -21.69
C LYS A 356 -18.21 -23.37 -20.28
N SER A 357 -18.89 -24.52 -20.17
CA SER A 357 -19.34 -25.04 -18.88
C SER A 357 -18.17 -25.58 -18.04
N GLN A 358 -18.25 -25.41 -16.72
CA GLN A 358 -17.28 -25.93 -15.74
C GLN A 358 -17.05 -27.44 -15.77
N LYS A 359 -17.90 -28.20 -16.46
CA LYS A 359 -17.75 -29.65 -16.66
C LYS A 359 -16.84 -30.01 -17.83
N ASP A 360 -16.61 -29.07 -18.74
CA ASP A 360 -15.74 -29.25 -19.90
C ASP A 360 -14.28 -29.09 -19.46
N PRO A 361 -13.40 -30.10 -19.64
CA PRO A 361 -11.97 -29.99 -19.33
C PRO A 361 -11.26 -28.86 -20.09
N LEU A 362 -11.82 -28.38 -21.20
CA LEU A 362 -11.30 -27.25 -21.97
C LEU A 362 -11.91 -25.90 -21.54
N SER A 363 -12.74 -25.87 -20.49
CA SER A 363 -13.29 -24.63 -19.93
C SER A 363 -12.25 -23.94 -19.05
N LEU A 364 -12.22 -22.61 -19.12
CA LEU A 364 -11.44 -21.79 -18.18
C LEU A 364 -12.02 -21.82 -16.76
N HIS A 365 -13.28 -22.23 -16.59
CA HIS A 365 -13.91 -22.50 -15.28
C HIS A 365 -13.92 -23.98 -14.91
N TYR A 366 -13.14 -24.84 -15.59
CA TYR A 366 -13.11 -26.27 -15.27
C TYR A 366 -12.80 -26.48 -13.78
N LEU A 367 -13.62 -27.29 -13.11
CA LEU A 367 -13.41 -27.66 -11.72
C LEU A 367 -12.92 -29.11 -11.69
N HIS A 368 -11.65 -29.31 -11.33
CA HIS A 368 -11.08 -30.65 -11.25
C HIS A 368 -11.83 -31.50 -10.19
N PRO A 369 -12.22 -32.76 -10.47
CA PRO A 369 -12.94 -33.60 -9.52
C PRO A 369 -12.27 -33.71 -8.14
N ASP A 370 -10.94 -33.85 -8.12
CA ASP A 370 -10.16 -33.96 -6.88
C ASP A 370 -10.18 -32.68 -6.02
N LEU A 371 -10.41 -31.49 -6.62
CA LEU A 371 -10.63 -30.25 -5.86
C LEU A 371 -11.97 -30.23 -5.12
N ILE A 372 -12.98 -30.86 -5.71
CA ILE A 372 -14.33 -30.92 -5.14
C ILE A 372 -14.33 -31.88 -3.94
N GLU A 373 -13.60 -33.00 -4.02
CA GLU A 373 -13.50 -33.98 -2.93
C GLU A 373 -12.67 -33.49 -1.74
N THR A 374 -11.61 -32.70 -1.98
CA THR A 374 -10.73 -32.20 -0.92
C THR A 374 -11.32 -31.05 -0.10
N LYS A 375 -12.22 -30.23 -0.68
CA LYS A 375 -12.81 -29.05 0.01
C LYS A 375 -14.23 -29.27 0.55
N GLN A 376 -14.84 -30.45 0.41
CA GLN A 376 -16.11 -30.78 1.09
C GLN A 376 -15.87 -31.08 2.59
N PRO A 377 -16.69 -30.52 3.52
CA PRO A 377 -16.58 -30.90 4.92
C PRO A 377 -17.02 -32.36 5.09
N GLN A 378 -16.15 -33.19 5.68
CA GLN A 378 -16.50 -34.56 6.07
C GLN A 378 -17.61 -34.54 7.13
N LEU A 379 -18.85 -34.53 6.69
CA LEU A 379 -20.02 -34.72 7.53
C LEU A 379 -20.17 -36.22 7.85
N ASN A 380 -20.06 -36.52 9.15
CA ASN A 380 -20.47 -37.76 9.84
C ASN A 380 -19.74 -39.06 9.50
N LYS A 381 -18.61 -39.30 10.17
CA LYS A 381 -18.21 -40.64 10.63
C LYS A 381 -17.74 -40.58 12.09
N ASN A 382 -18.64 -40.25 13.00
CA ASN A 382 -18.48 -40.49 14.44
C ASN A 382 -19.87 -40.78 15.05
N ALA A 383 -20.37 -41.97 14.77
CA ALA A 383 -21.38 -42.63 15.60
C ALA A 383 -20.95 -44.09 15.74
N SER A 384 -20.33 -44.39 16.86
CA SER A 384 -19.97 -45.73 17.29
C SER A 384 -21.19 -46.44 17.88
N SER A 385 -21.48 -47.67 17.43
CA SER A 385 -21.94 -48.74 18.33
C SER A 385 -21.73 -50.12 17.71
N PRO A 386 -21.52 -51.18 18.51
CA PRO A 386 -20.83 -52.39 18.10
C PRO A 386 -21.74 -53.63 17.91
N ASP A 387 -21.19 -54.59 17.17
CA ASP A 387 -21.37 -56.05 17.23
C ASP A 387 -22.66 -56.78 16.75
N LYS A 388 -22.38 -57.70 15.81
CA LYS A 388 -22.81 -59.12 15.66
C LYS A 388 -24.05 -59.51 14.80
N ASN A 389 -23.70 -60.22 13.71
CA ASN A 389 -24.25 -61.49 13.19
C ASN A 389 -25.77 -61.66 12.97
N GLN A 390 -26.20 -61.88 11.72
CA GLN A 390 -26.67 -63.20 11.23
C GLN A 390 -27.15 -63.21 9.75
N MET A 391 -26.62 -64.21 9.04
CA MET A 391 -27.09 -65.05 7.92
C MET A 391 -28.28 -64.71 6.98
N ASN A 392 -27.98 -64.93 5.69
CA ASN A 392 -28.68 -65.69 4.65
C ASN A 392 -30.07 -65.28 4.10
N GLY A 393 -30.12 -65.13 2.76
CA GLY A 393 -31.19 -65.71 1.93
C GLY A 393 -31.54 -64.99 0.63
N GLY A 394 -31.20 -65.59 -0.53
CA GLY A 394 -32.05 -65.53 -1.73
C GLY A 394 -31.60 -64.66 -2.93
N SER A 395 -30.87 -65.27 -3.87
CA SER A 395 -30.67 -64.85 -5.28
C SER A 395 -31.85 -65.30 -6.18
N PRO A 396 -31.85 -65.13 -7.54
CA PRO A 396 -31.29 -64.10 -8.46
C PRO A 396 -32.30 -63.67 -9.57
N VAL A 397 -31.90 -62.82 -10.55
CA VAL A 397 -32.07 -63.02 -12.02
C VAL A 397 -31.64 -61.76 -12.82
N LEU A 398 -30.48 -61.88 -13.49
CA LEU A 398 -30.10 -61.55 -14.88
C LEU A 398 -30.55 -60.23 -15.54
N GLY A 399 -29.74 -59.50 -16.32
CA GLY A 399 -28.38 -59.67 -16.86
C GLY A 399 -28.18 -58.62 -17.98
N LEU A 400 -27.02 -57.97 -18.12
CA LEU A 400 -25.98 -58.19 -19.16
C LEU A 400 -25.39 -56.79 -19.45
N SER A 401 -24.12 -56.52 -19.75
CA SER A 401 -22.90 -57.32 -19.83
C SER A 401 -21.74 -56.32 -19.96
N ASN A 402 -20.69 -56.51 -19.16
CA ASN A 402 -19.41 -55.82 -19.28
C ASN A 402 -18.40 -56.84 -19.81
N GLN A 403 -17.71 -56.58 -20.93
CA GLN A 403 -16.47 -57.28 -21.26
C GLN A 403 -15.55 -56.36 -22.07
N ARG A 404 -14.45 -55.92 -21.45
CA ARG A 404 -13.13 -56.55 -21.63
C ARG A 404 -12.09 -55.85 -20.75
N LYS A 405 -11.62 -56.57 -19.74
CA LYS A 405 -10.32 -56.35 -19.10
C LYS A 405 -9.29 -57.18 -19.86
N ASN A 406 -8.16 -56.58 -20.19
CA ASN A 406 -6.89 -57.32 -20.28
C ASN A 406 -5.98 -56.79 -19.17
N SER A 407 -5.51 -57.75 -18.37
CA SER A 407 -4.69 -57.59 -17.18
C SER A 407 -3.25 -57.94 -17.50
N ILE A 408 -2.28 -57.06 -17.20
CA ILE A 408 -0.88 -57.45 -17.00
C ILE A 408 -0.27 -56.66 -15.82
N SER A 409 0.36 -57.44 -14.93
CA SER A 409 1.30 -57.17 -13.82
C SER A 409 0.92 -56.21 -12.69
N LYS A 410 0.33 -56.80 -11.64
CA LYS A 410 0.59 -56.44 -10.23
C LYS A 410 2.05 -56.77 -9.90
N GLN A 411 2.96 -55.80 -10.06
CA GLN A 411 4.28 -55.81 -9.40
C GLN A 411 4.91 -54.42 -9.42
N GLN A 412 4.26 -53.43 -8.80
CA GLN A 412 4.88 -52.17 -8.36
C GLN A 412 3.96 -51.42 -7.40
N ALA A 413 3.56 -52.09 -6.31
CA ALA A 413 2.99 -51.42 -5.15
C ALA A 413 4.11 -51.15 -4.14
N ARG A 414 4.96 -50.16 -4.43
CA ARG A 414 5.86 -49.54 -3.45
C ARG A 414 6.08 -48.08 -3.79
N GLY A 415 5.43 -47.23 -2.99
CA GLY A 415 5.72 -45.81 -2.84
C GLY A 415 5.21 -44.94 -3.98
N LEU A 416 4.21 -44.11 -3.69
CA LEU A 416 4.01 -42.74 -4.19
C LEU A 416 2.63 -42.28 -3.69
N ASN A 417 2.55 -41.90 -2.41
CA ASN A 417 1.59 -40.86 -2.03
C ASN A 417 2.20 -39.55 -2.57
N GLN A 418 1.97 -39.24 -3.85
CA GLN A 418 2.20 -37.88 -4.32
C GLN A 418 1.11 -37.03 -3.68
N HIS A 419 1.50 -36.16 -2.75
CA HIS A 419 0.67 -35.01 -2.43
C HIS A 419 0.50 -34.24 -3.73
N ILE A 420 -0.68 -34.31 -4.35
CA ILE A 420 -1.03 -33.40 -5.44
C ILE A 420 -1.25 -32.05 -4.76
N ASP A 421 -0.44 -31.06 -5.12
CA ASP A 421 -0.62 -29.72 -4.59
C ASP A 421 -1.97 -29.18 -5.06
N VAL A 422 -2.83 -28.82 -4.10
CA VAL A 422 -4.20 -28.33 -4.36
C VAL A 422 -4.18 -27.13 -5.32
N GLU A 423 -3.08 -26.37 -5.34
CA GLU A 423 -2.87 -25.22 -6.21
C GLU A 423 -2.69 -25.58 -7.69
N GLU A 424 -2.14 -26.75 -8.02
CA GLU A 424 -1.96 -27.18 -9.41
C GLU A 424 -3.30 -27.47 -10.08
N LEU A 425 -4.25 -27.95 -9.29
CA LEU A 425 -5.60 -28.32 -9.75
C LEU A 425 -6.50 -27.10 -9.98
N GLU A 426 -6.16 -25.91 -9.45
CA GLU A 426 -6.96 -24.70 -9.59
C GLU A 426 -7.04 -24.24 -11.06
N ASN A 427 -8.22 -23.78 -11.48
CA ASN A 427 -8.37 -23.15 -12.79
C ASN A 427 -7.77 -21.74 -12.82
N ASP A 428 -7.61 -21.20 -14.03
CA ASP A 428 -6.92 -19.94 -14.23
C ASP A 428 -7.66 -18.76 -13.54
N TYR A 429 -8.99 -18.78 -13.46
CA TYR A 429 -9.77 -17.78 -12.72
C TYR A 429 -9.46 -17.80 -11.22
N MET A 430 -9.39 -18.99 -10.62
CA MET A 430 -9.04 -19.17 -9.21
C MET A 430 -7.60 -18.74 -8.93
N LYS A 431 -6.66 -19.11 -9.81
CA LYS A 431 -5.25 -18.70 -9.71
C LYS A 431 -5.09 -17.18 -9.81
N ALA A 432 -5.72 -16.56 -10.81
CA ALA A 432 -5.71 -15.10 -10.98
C ALA A 432 -6.32 -14.39 -9.77
N MET A 433 -7.46 -14.86 -9.25
CA MET A 433 -8.09 -14.32 -8.04
C MET A 433 -7.16 -14.44 -6.84
N ARG A 434 -6.61 -15.62 -6.59
CA ARG A 434 -5.71 -15.88 -5.46
C ARG A 434 -4.49 -14.97 -5.51
N MET A 435 -3.84 -14.85 -6.65
CA MET A 435 -2.65 -14.01 -6.79
C MET A 435 -2.98 -12.52 -6.63
N ALA A 436 -4.03 -12.02 -7.29
CA ALA A 436 -4.40 -10.60 -7.24
C ALA A 436 -4.85 -10.18 -5.83
N ILE A 437 -5.75 -10.95 -5.21
CA ILE A 437 -6.26 -10.66 -3.87
C ILE A 437 -5.15 -10.79 -2.82
N THR A 438 -4.27 -11.80 -2.91
CA THR A 438 -3.16 -11.94 -1.95
C THR A 438 -2.24 -10.72 -1.94
N VAL A 439 -2.00 -10.11 -3.11
CA VAL A 439 -1.19 -8.89 -3.23
C VAL A 439 -1.93 -7.67 -2.68
N LEU A 440 -3.21 -7.54 -3.04
CA LEU A 440 -3.99 -6.34 -2.75
C LEU A 440 -4.54 -6.33 -1.31
N ASP A 441 -4.80 -7.49 -0.69
CA ASP A 441 -5.27 -7.65 0.68
C ASP A 441 -4.25 -7.10 1.70
N TYR A 442 -2.98 -6.96 1.32
CA TYR A 442 -1.98 -6.23 2.12
C TYR A 442 -2.36 -4.75 2.36
N PHE A 443 -3.02 -4.13 1.38
CA PHE A 443 -3.45 -2.74 1.46
C PHE A 443 -4.90 -2.60 1.93
N ASP A 444 -5.67 -3.68 1.85
CA ASP A 444 -7.07 -3.70 2.29
C ASP A 444 -7.15 -3.52 3.81
N THR A 445 -8.12 -2.71 4.23
CA THR A 445 -8.23 -2.32 5.64
C THR A 445 -9.10 -3.27 6.47
N ASP A 446 -10.04 -3.97 5.84
CA ASP A 446 -10.98 -4.84 6.55
C ASP A 446 -11.06 -6.27 5.98
N SER A 447 -10.47 -6.53 4.81
CA SER A 447 -10.49 -7.82 4.09
C SER A 447 -11.91 -8.27 3.72
N TYR A 448 -12.88 -7.35 3.67
CA TYR A 448 -14.23 -7.61 3.19
C TYR A 448 -14.29 -7.24 1.71
N VAL A 449 -14.43 -8.25 0.86
CA VAL A 449 -14.41 -8.07 -0.58
C VAL A 449 -15.81 -8.34 -1.14
N PRO A 450 -16.54 -7.31 -1.61
CA PRO A 450 -17.74 -7.49 -2.42
C PRO A 450 -17.40 -8.35 -3.64
N PHE A 451 -18.05 -9.51 -3.75
CA PHE A 451 -17.81 -10.45 -4.83
C PHE A 451 -18.99 -10.53 -5.79
N LEU A 452 -18.78 -9.97 -6.97
CA LEU A 452 -19.77 -9.82 -8.04
C LEU A 452 -19.45 -10.75 -9.22
N GLY A 453 -20.50 -11.11 -9.95
CA GLY A 453 -20.43 -11.85 -11.20
C GLY A 453 -21.24 -11.15 -12.28
N PHE A 454 -20.92 -11.43 -13.54
CA PHE A 454 -21.68 -10.94 -14.69
C PHE A 454 -21.71 -11.96 -15.84
N GLY A 455 -22.70 -11.84 -16.72
CA GLY A 455 -22.81 -12.69 -17.90
C GLY A 455 -23.46 -14.06 -17.66
N ALA A 456 -24.27 -14.24 -16.62
CA ALA A 456 -24.91 -15.53 -16.33
C ALA A 456 -26.41 -15.42 -16.10
N LYS A 457 -27.12 -16.51 -16.43
CA LYS A 457 -28.50 -16.75 -16.04
C LYS A 457 -28.53 -17.35 -14.64
N LEU A 458 -29.41 -16.80 -13.81
CA LEU A 458 -29.47 -17.12 -12.38
C LEU A 458 -30.66 -18.04 -12.08
N PRO A 459 -30.53 -18.92 -11.07
CA PRO A 459 -31.65 -19.72 -10.59
C PRO A 459 -32.75 -18.84 -9.97
N PRO A 460 -34.01 -19.30 -9.95
CA PRO A 460 -34.49 -20.64 -10.27
C PRO A 460 -34.93 -20.87 -11.73
N TYR A 461 -35.22 -19.81 -12.50
CA TYR A 461 -35.85 -19.97 -13.83
C TYR A 461 -34.91 -19.80 -15.02
N PHE A 462 -33.72 -19.20 -14.84
CA PHE A 462 -32.74 -19.01 -15.91
C PHE A 462 -33.29 -18.30 -17.18
N ASN A 463 -34.35 -17.49 -17.03
CA ASN A 463 -34.98 -16.80 -18.16
C ASN A 463 -34.13 -15.62 -18.65
N THR A 464 -33.70 -14.78 -17.70
CA THR A 464 -32.99 -13.53 -17.97
C THR A 464 -31.53 -13.63 -17.53
N ALA A 465 -30.61 -13.14 -18.36
CA ALA A 465 -29.20 -13.06 -18.02
C ALA A 465 -28.92 -11.82 -17.17
N SER A 466 -28.24 -11.99 -16.04
CA SER A 466 -27.79 -10.90 -15.20
C SER A 466 -26.39 -10.44 -15.60
N GLN A 467 -26.24 -9.13 -15.70
CA GLN A 467 -24.96 -8.47 -15.97
C GLN A 467 -24.30 -7.91 -14.70
N CYS A 468 -24.91 -8.12 -13.54
CA CYS A 468 -24.33 -7.79 -12.23
C CYS A 468 -25.11 -8.52 -11.14
N PHE A 469 -24.49 -9.51 -10.51
CA PHE A 469 -25.07 -10.29 -9.42
C PHE A 469 -24.04 -10.59 -8.34
N ALA A 470 -24.46 -10.87 -7.11
CA ALA A 470 -23.56 -11.29 -6.06
C ALA A 470 -23.30 -12.79 -6.13
N VAL A 471 -22.03 -13.18 -6.12
CA VAL A 471 -21.59 -14.58 -6.29
C VAL A 471 -22.01 -15.44 -5.09
N ASN A 472 -22.12 -14.84 -3.91
CA ASN A 472 -22.63 -15.53 -2.72
C ASN A 472 -24.17 -15.68 -2.69
N GLY A 473 -24.86 -15.13 -3.69
CA GLY A 473 -26.30 -15.18 -3.84
C GLY A 473 -27.07 -14.07 -3.10
N ASN A 474 -26.40 -13.08 -2.50
CA ASN A 474 -27.06 -11.96 -1.83
C ASN A 474 -26.48 -10.59 -2.23
N VAL A 475 -27.19 -9.89 -3.13
CA VAL A 475 -26.77 -8.59 -3.69
C VAL A 475 -26.75 -7.44 -2.69
N PHE A 476 -27.47 -7.58 -1.57
CA PHE A 476 -27.44 -6.59 -0.49
C PHE A 476 -26.31 -6.86 0.52
N PHE A 477 -25.69 -8.03 0.43
CA PHE A 477 -24.55 -8.46 1.25
C PHE A 477 -23.52 -9.22 0.40
N PRO A 478 -22.93 -8.59 -0.63
CA PRO A 478 -22.02 -9.26 -1.55
C PRO A 478 -20.64 -9.54 -0.96
N GLU A 479 -20.35 -9.03 0.24
CA GLU A 479 -19.04 -9.09 0.88
C GLU A 479 -18.71 -10.48 1.42
N GLU A 480 -17.51 -10.98 1.07
CA GLU A 480 -16.92 -12.19 1.62
C GLU A 480 -15.61 -11.86 2.35
N ILE A 481 -15.31 -12.60 3.41
CA ILE A 481 -14.12 -12.37 4.25
C ILE A 481 -13.01 -13.34 3.83
N GLY A 482 -11.93 -12.81 3.25
CA GLY A 482 -10.73 -13.58 2.90
C GLY A 482 -10.88 -14.54 1.72
N ILE A 483 -9.72 -15.00 1.21
CA ILE A 483 -9.62 -15.76 -0.04
C ILE A 483 -10.33 -17.12 0.00
N ASP A 484 -10.36 -17.79 1.15
CA ASP A 484 -11.00 -19.10 1.28
C ASP A 484 -12.52 -19.01 1.10
N ASN A 485 -13.15 -17.95 1.61
CA ASN A 485 -14.59 -17.75 1.48
C ASN A 485 -14.94 -17.29 0.06
N LEU A 486 -14.13 -16.42 -0.55
CA LEU A 486 -14.25 -16.08 -1.97
C LEU A 486 -14.20 -17.34 -2.85
N THR A 487 -13.23 -18.23 -2.59
CA THR A 487 -13.08 -19.48 -3.34
C THR A 487 -14.28 -20.42 -3.17
N LYS A 488 -14.81 -20.55 -1.95
CA LYS A 488 -16.01 -21.34 -1.68
C LYS A 488 -17.25 -20.76 -2.35
N ALA A 489 -17.43 -19.44 -2.29
CA ALA A 489 -18.53 -18.73 -2.95
C ALA A 489 -18.47 -18.94 -4.46
N TYR A 490 -17.29 -18.80 -5.07
CA TYR A 490 -17.06 -19.08 -6.49
C TYR A 490 -17.44 -20.52 -6.87
N MET A 491 -16.90 -21.52 -6.16
CA MET A 491 -17.17 -22.94 -6.44
C MET A 491 -18.66 -23.27 -6.32
N LYS A 492 -19.36 -22.68 -5.36
CA LYS A 492 -20.81 -22.85 -5.21
C LYS A 492 -21.55 -22.20 -6.38
N CYS A 493 -21.25 -20.94 -6.67
CA CYS A 493 -21.93 -20.16 -7.70
C CYS A 493 -21.80 -20.81 -9.08
N VAL A 494 -20.60 -21.23 -9.47
CA VAL A 494 -20.33 -21.89 -10.76
C VAL A 494 -21.24 -23.11 -10.97
N ASN A 495 -21.57 -23.85 -9.90
CA ASN A 495 -22.44 -25.03 -9.97
C ASN A 495 -23.93 -24.70 -10.06
N ASP A 496 -24.34 -23.52 -9.59
CA ASP A 496 -25.75 -23.12 -9.50
C ASP A 496 -26.21 -22.28 -10.71
N ILE A 497 -25.29 -21.62 -11.43
CA ILE A 497 -25.60 -20.70 -12.54
C ILE A 497 -25.56 -21.38 -13.91
N GLN A 498 -26.15 -20.72 -14.91
CA GLN A 498 -25.98 -21.07 -16.32
C GLN A 498 -25.23 -19.94 -17.04
N PHE A 499 -24.07 -20.27 -17.63
CA PHE A 499 -23.26 -19.35 -18.41
C PHE A 499 -24.06 -18.76 -19.58
N HIS A 500 -23.98 -17.44 -19.81
CA HIS A 500 -24.76 -16.75 -20.85
C HIS A 500 -23.98 -15.56 -21.45
N GLY A 501 -24.59 -14.76 -22.32
CA GLY A 501 -24.03 -13.50 -22.80
C GLY A 501 -25.08 -12.38 -22.80
N PRO A 502 -24.73 -11.14 -23.20
CA PRO A 502 -23.40 -10.67 -23.65
C PRO A 502 -22.40 -10.48 -22.49
N SER A 503 -21.13 -10.22 -22.82
CA SER A 503 -20.10 -9.79 -21.87
C SER A 503 -20.15 -8.28 -21.71
N ALA A 504 -20.79 -7.80 -20.64
CA ALA A 504 -21.00 -6.38 -20.40
C ALA A 504 -20.33 -5.91 -19.10
N PHE A 505 -19.35 -4.99 -19.20
CA PHE A 505 -18.60 -4.51 -18.03
C PHE A 505 -19.24 -3.28 -17.39
N ALA A 506 -19.94 -2.46 -18.18
CA ALA A 506 -20.51 -1.20 -17.71
C ALA A 506 -21.42 -1.35 -16.48
N PRO A 507 -22.30 -2.37 -16.36
CA PRO A 507 -23.17 -2.54 -15.19
C PRO A 507 -22.40 -2.75 -13.89
N VAL A 508 -21.35 -3.56 -13.91
CA VAL A 508 -20.49 -3.83 -12.73
C VAL A 508 -19.72 -2.58 -12.33
N ILE A 509 -19.08 -1.90 -13.31
CA ILE A 509 -18.32 -0.67 -13.05
C ILE A 509 -19.24 0.40 -12.46
N ARG A 510 -20.46 0.57 -13.01
CA ARG A 510 -21.45 1.53 -12.50
C ARG A 510 -21.92 1.18 -11.08
N PHE A 511 -22.14 -0.10 -10.78
CA PHE A 511 -22.53 -0.55 -9.45
C PHE A 511 -21.44 -0.21 -8.42
N CYS A 512 -20.19 -0.56 -8.72
CA CYS A 512 -19.04 -0.29 -7.87
C CYS A 512 -18.77 1.21 -7.72
N SER A 513 -18.89 1.97 -8.81
CA SER A 513 -18.77 3.43 -8.82
C SER A 513 -19.78 4.12 -7.90
N LYS A 514 -21.04 3.65 -7.90
CA LYS A 514 -22.07 4.17 -6.99
C LYS A 514 -21.77 3.82 -5.53
N MET A 515 -21.27 2.62 -5.26
CA MET A 515 -20.85 2.22 -3.92
C MET A 515 -19.68 3.08 -3.42
N ALA A 516 -18.69 3.33 -4.28
CA ALA A 516 -17.52 4.18 -3.97
C ALA A 516 -17.85 5.67 -3.83
N SER A 517 -18.92 6.16 -4.47
CA SER A 517 -19.34 7.57 -4.41
C SER A 517 -20.39 7.87 -3.34
N TYR A 518 -20.87 6.86 -2.61
CA TYR A 518 -21.90 7.03 -1.59
C TYR A 518 -21.51 8.03 -0.49
N LYS A 519 -20.26 8.00 -0.05
CA LYS A 519 -19.71 8.96 0.92
C LYS A 519 -18.80 9.96 0.17
N PRO A 520 -18.78 11.25 0.53
CA PRO A 520 -17.79 12.16 0.00
C PRO A 520 -16.44 11.94 0.70
N VAL A 521 -15.36 11.88 -0.09
CA VAL A 521 -13.99 11.84 0.42
C VAL A 521 -13.63 13.21 1.01
N SER A 522 -13.02 13.21 2.20
CA SER A 522 -12.60 14.45 2.87
C SER A 522 -11.23 14.29 3.52
N GLN A 523 -10.65 15.41 3.99
CA GLN A 523 -9.37 15.39 4.69
C GLN A 523 -9.38 14.49 5.94
N ASN A 524 -10.53 14.36 6.62
CA ASN A 524 -10.66 13.53 7.81
C ASN A 524 -10.96 12.06 7.48
N ASP A 525 -11.71 11.84 6.40
CA ASP A 525 -12.19 10.54 5.94
C ASP A 525 -11.66 10.27 4.53
N GLN A 526 -10.45 9.70 4.49
CA GLN A 526 -9.75 9.30 3.28
C GLN A 526 -10.01 7.81 3.04
N PHE A 527 -10.68 7.49 1.94
CA PHE A 527 -10.91 6.13 1.51
C PHE A 527 -10.81 6.03 -0.02
N TYR A 528 -10.51 4.84 -0.52
CA TYR A 528 -10.32 4.56 -1.94
C TYR A 528 -10.68 3.11 -2.25
N HIS A 529 -11.24 2.85 -3.43
CA HIS A 529 -11.67 1.52 -3.83
C HIS A 529 -10.87 0.98 -5.01
N ILE A 530 -10.59 -0.33 -5.01
CA ILE A 530 -9.95 -1.02 -6.13
C ILE A 530 -10.86 -2.15 -6.58
N LEU A 531 -11.39 -2.03 -7.80
CA LEU A 531 -12.16 -3.10 -8.45
C LEU A 531 -11.22 -3.97 -9.27
N VAL A 532 -11.15 -5.25 -8.95
CA VAL A 532 -10.49 -6.28 -9.74
C VAL A 532 -11.53 -7.02 -10.56
N MET A 533 -11.42 -6.98 -11.88
CA MET A 533 -12.25 -7.73 -12.82
C MET A 533 -11.44 -8.84 -13.44
N ILE A 534 -11.86 -10.09 -13.33
CA ILE A 534 -11.22 -11.23 -13.99
C ILE A 534 -12.11 -11.68 -15.14
N VAL A 535 -11.56 -11.65 -16.35
CA VAL A 535 -12.31 -11.76 -17.60
C VAL A 535 -11.60 -12.68 -18.59
N GLN A 536 -12.32 -13.25 -19.55
CA GLN A 536 -11.67 -14.09 -20.57
C GLN A 536 -11.01 -13.27 -21.69
N GLY A 537 -11.58 -12.12 -22.05
CA GLY A 537 -11.11 -11.33 -23.20
C GLY A 537 -12.20 -10.68 -24.04
N HIS A 538 -13.41 -11.24 -24.03
CA HIS A 538 -14.51 -10.74 -24.85
C HIS A 538 -15.23 -9.58 -24.18
N LEU A 539 -15.41 -8.46 -24.89
CA LEU A 539 -16.16 -7.29 -24.44
C LEU A 539 -17.18 -6.88 -25.50
N SER A 540 -18.47 -6.92 -25.13
CA SER A 540 -19.57 -6.61 -26.05
C SER A 540 -20.04 -5.16 -25.96
N ASP A 541 -19.87 -4.49 -24.81
CA ASP A 541 -20.40 -3.14 -24.52
C ASP A 541 -19.31 -2.06 -24.43
N MET A 542 -18.43 -2.00 -25.44
CA MET A 542 -17.27 -1.11 -25.46
C MET A 542 -17.61 0.36 -25.15
N GLU A 543 -18.60 0.93 -25.83
CA GLU A 543 -19.00 2.35 -25.66
C GLU A 543 -19.53 2.63 -24.25
N ALA A 544 -20.41 1.78 -23.73
CA ALA A 544 -20.97 1.93 -22.39
C ALA A 544 -19.92 1.73 -21.29
N THR A 545 -18.93 0.87 -21.55
CA THR A 545 -17.79 0.63 -20.66
C THR A 545 -16.87 1.84 -20.63
N ILE A 546 -16.56 2.44 -21.78
CA ILE A 546 -15.79 3.70 -21.86
C ILE A 546 -16.52 4.81 -21.09
N GLU A 547 -17.82 4.97 -21.28
CA GLU A 547 -18.63 5.96 -20.54
C GLU A 547 -18.54 5.72 -19.01
N ALA A 548 -18.63 4.47 -18.57
CA ALA A 548 -18.52 4.11 -17.16
C ALA A 548 -17.12 4.40 -16.59
N ILE A 549 -16.05 4.13 -17.34
CA ILE A 549 -14.66 4.43 -16.93
C ILE A 549 -14.41 5.94 -16.88
N VAL A 550 -14.87 6.69 -17.89
CA VAL A 550 -14.79 8.16 -17.90
C VAL A 550 -15.55 8.75 -16.71
N ALA A 551 -16.71 8.20 -16.35
CA ALA A 551 -17.42 8.61 -15.14
C ALA A 551 -16.67 8.24 -13.84
N ALA A 552 -16.06 7.06 -13.79
CA ALA A 552 -15.24 6.61 -12.66
C ALA A 552 -13.99 7.48 -12.42
N SER A 553 -13.52 8.19 -13.46
CA SER A 553 -12.42 9.16 -13.31
C SER A 553 -12.66 10.22 -12.23
N ASP A 554 -13.91 10.59 -11.91
CA ASP A 554 -14.22 11.58 -10.87
C ASP A 554 -14.42 10.99 -9.45
N ILE A 555 -14.39 9.65 -9.32
CA ILE A 555 -14.74 8.87 -8.11
C ILE A 555 -13.46 8.30 -7.46
N PRO A 556 -13.40 8.04 -6.13
CA PRO A 556 -12.23 7.42 -5.47
C PRO A 556 -12.11 5.92 -5.78
N MET A 557 -11.85 5.59 -7.05
CA MET A 557 -11.87 4.21 -7.54
C MET A 557 -10.81 3.97 -8.62
N SER A 558 -10.17 2.81 -8.58
CA SER A 558 -9.35 2.23 -9.66
C SER A 558 -9.97 0.91 -10.13
N ILE A 559 -9.71 0.54 -11.38
CA ILE A 559 -10.20 -0.65 -12.04
C ILE A 559 -8.99 -1.42 -12.57
N ILE A 560 -8.92 -2.72 -12.28
CA ILE A 560 -7.86 -3.61 -12.75
C ILE A 560 -8.54 -4.75 -13.50
N ILE A 561 -8.28 -4.87 -14.79
CA ILE A 561 -8.86 -5.90 -15.66
C ILE A 561 -7.77 -6.95 -15.91
N ILE A 562 -7.97 -8.14 -15.34
CA ILE A 562 -7.10 -9.29 -15.49
C ILE A 562 -7.72 -10.23 -16.54
N ALA A 563 -7.09 -10.34 -17.70
CA ALA A 563 -7.55 -11.23 -18.77
C ALA A 563 -6.92 -12.62 -18.66
N VAL A 564 -7.75 -13.65 -18.68
CA VAL A 564 -7.40 -15.05 -18.50
C VAL A 564 -7.66 -15.83 -19.80
N GLY A 565 -6.71 -16.69 -20.18
CA GLY A 565 -6.80 -17.49 -21.40
C GLY A 565 -5.90 -16.94 -22.52
N ASP A 566 -5.84 -17.64 -23.64
CA ASP A 566 -4.71 -17.51 -24.55
C ASP A 566 -4.76 -16.26 -25.44
N GLY A 567 -5.85 -15.47 -25.42
CA GLY A 567 -5.94 -14.18 -26.12
C GLY A 567 -5.88 -14.22 -27.65
N GLU A 568 -5.52 -15.38 -28.22
CA GLU A 568 -5.35 -15.65 -29.65
C GLU A 568 -6.66 -16.09 -30.33
N GLY A 569 -7.77 -15.42 -30.04
CA GLY A 569 -8.93 -15.49 -30.91
C GLY A 569 -8.65 -14.79 -32.24
N GLU A 570 -9.24 -15.25 -33.35
CA GLU A 570 -9.08 -14.73 -34.72
C GLU A 570 -9.37 -13.21 -34.89
N ASN A 571 -9.83 -12.51 -33.84
CA ASN A 571 -10.29 -11.13 -33.84
C ASN A 571 -9.49 -10.13 -32.98
N GLY A 572 -8.39 -10.54 -32.32
CA GLY A 572 -7.57 -9.60 -31.53
C GLY A 572 -8.26 -9.05 -30.27
N GLU A 573 -8.98 -9.90 -29.52
CA GLU A 573 -9.87 -9.48 -28.43
C GLU A 573 -9.15 -8.77 -27.26
N PHE A 574 -7.88 -9.12 -26.97
CA PHE A 574 -7.08 -8.42 -25.97
C PHE A 574 -6.69 -6.99 -26.39
N ILE A 575 -6.70 -6.68 -27.69
CA ILE A 575 -6.42 -5.32 -28.19
C ILE A 575 -7.51 -4.36 -27.72
N ASN A 576 -8.77 -4.81 -27.73
CA ASN A 576 -9.90 -3.99 -27.27
C ASN A 576 -9.82 -3.72 -25.76
N LEU A 577 -9.36 -4.71 -24.98
CA LEU A 577 -9.14 -4.52 -23.54
C LEU A 577 -7.91 -3.68 -23.25
N GLN A 578 -6.84 -3.82 -24.04
CA GLN A 578 -5.67 -2.96 -23.93
C GLN A 578 -5.99 -1.51 -24.29
N ALA A 579 -6.95 -1.26 -25.19
CA ALA A 579 -7.43 0.09 -25.48
C ALA A 579 -8.11 0.76 -24.28
N LEU A 580 -8.57 0.00 -23.27
CA LEU A 580 -9.11 0.55 -22.02
C LEU A 580 -8.05 1.04 -21.04
N ASP A 581 -6.81 0.54 -21.15
CA ASP A 581 -5.66 0.92 -20.32
C ASP A 581 -5.30 2.40 -20.49
N ALA A 582 -5.65 2.98 -21.65
CA ALA A 582 -5.61 4.41 -21.93
C ALA A 582 -4.27 5.15 -21.69
N ASP A 583 -3.17 4.41 -21.54
CA ASP A 583 -1.78 4.86 -21.45
C ASP A 583 -1.38 5.83 -22.58
N ASP A 584 -1.64 5.42 -23.83
CA ASP A 584 -1.26 6.20 -25.02
C ASP A 584 -2.26 7.31 -25.34
N LYS A 585 -3.55 7.04 -25.09
CA LYS A 585 -4.66 7.92 -25.47
C LYS A 585 -5.78 7.84 -24.44
N ALA A 586 -5.98 8.96 -23.75
CA ALA A 586 -7.10 9.12 -22.83
C ALA A 586 -8.45 8.89 -23.51
N LEU A 587 -9.29 8.08 -22.84
CA LEU A 587 -10.64 7.75 -23.28
C LEU A 587 -11.55 8.98 -23.36
N VAL A 588 -12.48 8.95 -24.31
CA VAL A 588 -13.47 10.01 -24.55
C VAL A 588 -14.83 9.35 -24.65
N ASP A 589 -15.79 9.86 -23.88
CA ASP A 589 -17.18 9.38 -23.96
C ASP A 589 -17.90 9.87 -25.22
N ILE A 590 -19.11 9.36 -25.45
CA ILE A 590 -19.96 9.75 -26.58
C ILE A 590 -20.36 11.23 -26.59
N ASN A 591 -20.29 11.90 -25.44
CA ASN A 591 -20.60 13.32 -25.27
C ASN A 591 -19.37 14.21 -25.45
N GLY A 592 -18.20 13.63 -25.76
CA GLY A 592 -16.94 14.34 -25.90
C GLY A 592 -16.22 14.66 -24.58
N LYS A 593 -16.70 14.15 -23.44
CA LYS A 593 -16.01 14.27 -22.16
C LYS A 593 -14.80 13.32 -22.17
N LYS A 594 -13.63 13.92 -22.05
CA LYS A 594 -12.36 13.20 -21.91
C LYS A 594 -12.14 12.77 -20.46
N GLN A 595 -11.64 11.56 -20.23
CA GLN A 595 -11.15 11.17 -18.91
C GLN A 595 -9.99 12.10 -18.49
N TRP A 596 -10.09 12.68 -17.29
CA TRP A 596 -9.07 13.62 -16.82
C TRP A 596 -7.92 12.92 -16.10
N ARG A 597 -8.18 11.75 -15.52
CA ARG A 597 -7.18 10.81 -15.01
C ARG A 597 -7.43 9.44 -15.58
N ASP A 598 -6.36 8.69 -15.62
CA ASP A 598 -6.39 7.27 -15.89
C ASP A 598 -6.77 6.51 -14.62
N VAL A 599 -7.57 5.46 -14.79
CA VAL A 599 -8.19 4.67 -13.70
C VAL A 599 -8.25 3.19 -13.99
N CYS A 600 -7.87 2.75 -15.19
CA CYS A 600 -8.08 1.39 -15.65
C CYS A 600 -6.74 0.79 -16.02
N GLN A 601 -6.37 -0.31 -15.36
CA GLN A 601 -5.18 -1.09 -15.69
C GLN A 601 -5.58 -2.38 -16.39
N PHE A 602 -4.99 -2.69 -17.55
CA PHE A 602 -5.11 -4.00 -18.19
C PHE A 602 -3.92 -4.91 -17.86
N VAL A 603 -4.17 -6.18 -17.54
CA VAL A 603 -3.14 -7.18 -17.22
C VAL A 603 -3.46 -8.54 -17.88
N PRO A 604 -2.68 -9.00 -18.87
CA PRO A 604 -2.84 -10.33 -19.46
C PRO A 604 -2.24 -11.40 -18.55
N PHE A 605 -3.06 -12.24 -17.93
CA PHE A 605 -2.65 -13.25 -16.95
C PHE A 605 -1.81 -14.38 -17.54
N SER A 606 -2.00 -14.72 -18.82
CA SER A 606 -1.31 -15.83 -19.49
C SER A 606 0.21 -15.72 -19.48
N ASN A 607 0.74 -14.49 -19.39
CA ASN A 607 2.16 -14.22 -19.30
C ASN A 607 2.75 -14.50 -17.90
N PHE A 608 1.91 -14.70 -16.87
CA PHE A 608 2.31 -14.67 -15.47
C PHE A 608 1.78 -15.84 -14.62
N LYS A 609 1.22 -16.91 -15.23
CA LYS A 609 0.57 -18.03 -14.52
C LYS A 609 1.39 -18.63 -13.36
N ASN A 610 2.72 -18.59 -13.44
CA ASN A 610 3.65 -19.08 -12.40
C ASN A 610 4.58 -18.00 -11.82
N ASP A 611 4.36 -16.72 -12.15
CA ASP A 611 5.24 -15.62 -11.73
C ASP A 611 4.47 -14.53 -10.99
N ILE A 612 4.32 -14.75 -9.68
CA ILE A 612 3.66 -13.82 -8.76
C ILE A 612 4.37 -12.46 -8.74
N GLN A 613 5.69 -12.41 -8.89
CA GLN A 613 6.46 -11.17 -8.74
C GLN A 613 6.19 -10.22 -9.90
N ASN A 614 6.23 -10.74 -11.13
CA ASN A 614 5.95 -9.92 -12.30
C ASN A 614 4.47 -9.54 -12.40
N LEU A 615 3.55 -10.43 -12.02
CA LEU A 615 2.13 -10.09 -11.91
C LEU A 615 1.89 -8.96 -10.90
N THR A 616 2.50 -9.07 -9.71
CA THR A 616 2.43 -8.04 -8.66
C THR A 616 2.92 -6.69 -9.17
N ARG A 617 4.03 -6.70 -9.93
CA ARG A 617 4.60 -5.48 -10.50
C ARG A 617 3.65 -4.83 -11.50
N GLN A 618 2.94 -5.60 -12.32
CA GLN A 618 1.96 -5.06 -13.26
C GLN A 618 0.68 -4.56 -12.57
N ILE A 619 0.12 -5.33 -11.63
CA ILE A 619 -1.09 -4.92 -10.87
C ILE A 619 -0.84 -3.60 -10.11
N LEU A 620 0.35 -3.43 -9.52
CA LEU A 620 0.72 -2.25 -8.75
C LEU A 620 1.45 -1.18 -9.58
N ALA A 621 1.59 -1.33 -10.89
CA ALA A 621 2.31 -0.38 -11.73
C ALA A 621 1.68 1.01 -11.65
N GLU A 622 0.35 1.06 -11.66
CA GLU A 622 -0.39 2.30 -11.81
C GLU A 622 -1.26 2.71 -10.63
N VAL A 623 -1.79 1.75 -9.88
CA VAL A 623 -2.64 2.01 -8.71
C VAL A 623 -2.06 3.10 -7.79
N PRO A 624 -0.75 3.10 -7.45
CA PRO A 624 -0.15 4.17 -6.65
C PRO A 624 -0.28 5.58 -7.26
N ARG A 625 -0.09 5.69 -8.58
CA ARG A 625 -0.22 6.96 -9.34
C ARG A 625 -1.69 7.40 -9.37
N GLN A 626 -2.60 6.49 -9.70
CA GLN A 626 -4.04 6.77 -9.83
C GLN A 626 -4.65 7.28 -8.51
N ILE A 627 -4.25 6.70 -7.37
CA ILE A 627 -4.68 7.13 -6.03
C ILE A 627 -4.14 8.52 -5.72
N LYS A 628 -2.86 8.75 -6.00
CA LYS A 628 -2.19 10.03 -5.77
C LYS A 628 -2.85 11.15 -6.59
N ASP A 629 -3.04 10.94 -7.89
CA ASP A 629 -3.63 11.92 -8.81
C ASP A 629 -5.06 12.32 -8.35
N PHE A 630 -5.83 11.35 -7.81
CA PHE A 630 -7.15 11.62 -7.23
C PHE A 630 -7.09 12.53 -6.01
N PHE A 631 -6.26 12.20 -5.01
CA PHE A 631 -6.16 13.00 -3.79
C PHE A 631 -5.54 14.37 -4.03
N GLU A 632 -4.54 14.48 -4.90
CA GLU A 632 -3.93 15.75 -5.29
C GLU A 632 -4.95 16.69 -5.95
N LYS A 633 -5.78 16.20 -6.88
CA LYS A 633 -6.85 17.01 -7.48
C LYS A 633 -7.88 17.47 -6.46
N LYS A 634 -8.18 16.64 -5.45
CA LYS A 634 -9.11 17.00 -4.36
C LYS A 634 -8.47 17.91 -3.31
N GLY A 635 -7.17 18.22 -3.41
CA GLY A 635 -6.43 19.01 -2.42
C GLY A 635 -6.34 18.33 -1.05
N ILE A 636 -6.43 17.00 -1.02
CA ILE A 636 -6.41 16.18 0.19
C ILE A 636 -4.97 15.74 0.43
N VAL A 637 -4.47 15.93 1.64
CA VAL A 637 -3.10 15.57 2.03
C VAL A 637 -3.10 14.38 2.99
N PRO A 638 -2.07 13.51 3.01
CA PRO A 638 -1.97 12.42 3.96
C PRO A 638 -2.06 12.90 5.42
N ARG A 639 -2.69 12.09 6.27
CA ARG A 639 -2.82 12.41 7.69
C ARG A 639 -1.51 12.11 8.44
N ASP A 640 -1.22 12.90 9.46
CA ASP A 640 0.03 12.78 10.22
C ASP A 640 0.09 11.47 11.05
N HIS A 641 1.24 10.79 11.03
CA HIS A 641 1.43 9.44 11.59
C HIS A 641 1.19 9.36 13.09
N LYS A 642 1.38 10.45 13.84
CA LYS A 642 1.16 10.50 15.29
C LYS A 642 -0.34 10.37 15.65
N SER A 643 -1.20 10.93 14.81
CA SER A 643 -2.67 10.78 14.88
C SER A 643 -3.13 9.41 14.37
N ALA A 644 -2.38 8.81 13.44
CA ALA A 644 -2.67 7.49 12.88
C ALA A 644 -2.46 6.36 13.91
N ASN A 645 -1.39 6.37 14.72
CA ASN A 645 -1.17 5.32 15.73
C ASN A 645 -2.30 5.20 16.76
N ASN A 646 -2.88 6.31 17.21
CA ASN A 646 -4.02 6.29 18.14
C ASN A 646 -5.33 5.82 17.46
N LYS A 647 -5.52 6.12 16.17
CA LYS A 647 -6.65 5.59 15.40
C LYS A 647 -6.44 4.13 15.03
N GLN A 648 -5.22 3.68 14.73
CA GLN A 648 -4.88 2.30 14.39
C GLN A 648 -5.05 1.40 15.61
N LEU A 649 -4.63 1.82 16.81
CA LEU A 649 -4.89 1.10 18.05
C LEU A 649 -6.40 1.00 18.37
N ASN A 650 -7.16 2.09 18.15
CA ASN A 650 -8.61 2.09 18.32
C ASN A 650 -9.33 1.27 17.23
N ARG A 651 -8.84 1.29 15.99
CA ARG A 651 -9.33 0.51 14.85
C ARG A 651 -9.03 -0.96 15.00
N ASP A 652 -7.86 -1.36 15.48
CA ASP A 652 -7.52 -2.75 15.81
C ASP A 652 -8.41 -3.26 16.94
N PHE A 653 -8.69 -2.42 17.94
CA PHE A 653 -9.69 -2.71 18.97
C PHE A 653 -11.11 -2.82 18.40
N GLU A 654 -11.44 -2.02 17.39
CA GLU A 654 -12.74 -2.01 16.72
C GLU A 654 -12.88 -3.19 15.74
N LEU A 655 -11.81 -3.60 15.05
CA LEU A 655 -11.69 -4.79 14.22
C LEU A 655 -11.72 -6.06 15.07
N LEU A 656 -11.08 -6.08 16.25
CA LEU A 656 -11.21 -7.16 17.22
C LEU A 656 -12.62 -7.23 17.82
N LYS A 657 -13.26 -6.08 18.07
CA LYS A 657 -14.69 -6.01 18.41
C LYS A 657 -15.58 -6.44 17.25
N ARG A 658 -15.24 -6.12 16.00
CA ARG A 658 -15.96 -6.51 14.77
C ARG A 658 -15.83 -8.01 14.56
N LYS A 659 -14.64 -8.60 14.56
CA LYS A 659 -14.41 -10.05 14.49
C LYS A 659 -15.19 -10.82 15.57
N ARG A 660 -15.27 -10.30 16.82
CA ARG A 660 -16.09 -10.89 17.90
C ARG A 660 -17.59 -10.62 17.81
N ARG A 661 -18.03 -9.57 17.11
CA ARG A 661 -19.45 -9.25 16.90
C ARG A 661 -20.01 -9.83 15.60
N PHE A 662 -19.17 -10.17 14.62
CA PHE A 662 -19.58 -10.66 13.31
C PHE A 662 -20.11 -12.10 13.30
N GLU A 663 -19.85 -12.88 14.36
CA GLU A 663 -20.65 -14.09 14.63
C GLU A 663 -22.13 -13.75 14.96
N LYS A 664 -22.48 -12.47 15.18
CA LYS A 664 -23.84 -12.05 15.61
C LYS A 664 -24.46 -10.84 14.89
N VAL A 665 -23.72 -9.94 14.25
CA VAL A 665 -24.27 -8.75 13.55
C VAL A 665 -23.42 -8.41 12.32
N ARG A 666 -23.94 -8.70 11.12
CA ARG A 666 -23.41 -8.19 9.85
C ARG A 666 -23.57 -6.67 9.83
N ILE A 667 -22.49 -5.92 9.63
CA ILE A 667 -22.56 -4.45 9.51
C ILE A 667 -23.03 -4.14 8.08
N GLU A 668 -24.20 -3.51 7.97
CA GLU A 668 -24.81 -3.18 6.68
C GLU A 668 -24.08 -1.98 6.05
N CYS A 669 -23.63 -2.12 4.79
CA CYS A 669 -23.20 -0.98 3.99
C CYS A 669 -24.38 -0.01 3.84
N PRO A 670 -24.26 1.27 4.25
CA PRO A 670 -25.39 2.20 4.24
C PRO A 670 -25.98 2.41 2.83
N TYR A 671 -25.13 2.39 1.79
CA TYR A 671 -25.56 2.43 0.39
C TYR A 671 -26.44 1.23 0.01
N LEU A 672 -26.01 0.01 0.35
CA LEU A 672 -26.77 -1.21 0.06
C LEU A 672 -28.10 -1.24 0.84
N THR A 673 -28.11 -0.64 2.04
CA THR A 673 -29.32 -0.49 2.86
C THR A 673 -30.32 0.46 2.20
N GLU A 674 -29.88 1.61 1.72
CA GLU A 674 -30.73 2.56 1.00
C GLU A 674 -31.25 1.96 -0.31
N MET A 675 -30.39 1.27 -1.07
CA MET A 675 -30.79 0.54 -2.27
C MET A 675 -31.81 -0.54 -1.96
N ARG A 676 -31.65 -1.28 -0.86
CA ARG A 676 -32.62 -2.29 -0.41
C ARG A 676 -33.99 -1.67 -0.18
N LEU A 677 -34.05 -0.52 0.50
CA LEU A 677 -35.31 0.18 0.74
C LEU A 677 -35.96 0.66 -0.55
N LYS A 678 -35.19 1.26 -1.46
CA LYS A 678 -35.69 1.69 -2.78
C LYS A 678 -36.20 0.50 -3.60
N PHE A 679 -35.45 -0.59 -3.61
CA PHE A 679 -35.83 -1.81 -4.31
C PHE A 679 -37.12 -2.44 -3.77
N ILE A 680 -37.28 -2.48 -2.44
CA ILE A 680 -38.53 -2.93 -1.81
C ILE A 680 -39.70 -2.03 -2.22
N GLN A 681 -39.50 -0.71 -2.28
CA GLN A 681 -40.52 0.23 -2.73
C GLN A 681 -40.90 -0.02 -4.20
N GLU A 682 -39.91 -0.14 -5.10
CA GLU A 682 -40.15 -0.38 -6.53
C GLU A 682 -40.95 -1.67 -6.79
N ILE A 683 -40.62 -2.77 -6.11
CA ILE A 683 -41.36 -4.03 -6.27
C ILE A 683 -42.74 -3.97 -5.60
N ASN A 684 -42.86 -3.24 -4.49
CA ASN A 684 -44.15 -3.02 -3.85
C ASN A 684 -45.10 -2.21 -4.76
N ASP A 685 -44.58 -1.24 -5.52
CA ASP A 685 -45.35 -0.48 -6.51
C ASP A 685 -45.82 -1.36 -7.69
N LEU A 686 -45.13 -2.48 -7.96
CA LEU A 686 -45.56 -3.50 -8.94
C LEU A 686 -46.65 -4.45 -8.40
N GLY A 687 -47.11 -4.25 -7.15
CA GLY A 687 -48.24 -4.98 -6.57
C GLY A 687 -47.87 -6.21 -5.72
N PHE A 688 -46.61 -6.38 -5.35
CA PHE A 688 -46.18 -7.44 -4.42
C PHE A 688 -46.14 -6.94 -2.97
N PRO A 689 -46.64 -7.72 -1.99
CA PRO A 689 -46.64 -7.30 -0.59
C PRO A 689 -45.22 -7.31 0.00
N LYS A 690 -44.92 -6.33 0.87
CA LYS A 690 -43.59 -6.15 1.49
C LYS A 690 -43.06 -7.40 2.19
N ASP A 691 -43.92 -8.17 2.86
CA ASP A 691 -43.51 -9.37 3.60
C ASP A 691 -42.94 -10.47 2.68
N GLU A 692 -43.50 -10.63 1.48
CA GLU A 692 -42.99 -11.56 0.46
C GLU A 692 -41.64 -11.11 -0.09
N ILE A 693 -41.48 -9.79 -0.32
CA ILE A 693 -40.25 -9.19 -0.82
C ILE A 693 -39.12 -9.36 0.21
N GLU A 694 -39.37 -9.05 1.48
CA GLU A 694 -38.38 -9.22 2.55
C GLU A 694 -38.00 -10.69 2.77
N MET A 695 -38.94 -11.61 2.53
CA MET A 695 -38.64 -13.03 2.58
C MET A 695 -37.65 -13.47 1.51
N ILE A 696 -37.79 -12.99 0.27
CA ILE A 696 -36.85 -13.29 -0.81
C ILE A 696 -35.48 -12.69 -0.55
N ILE A 697 -35.46 -11.44 -0.08
CA ILE A 697 -34.20 -10.80 0.31
C ILE A 697 -33.52 -11.62 1.41
N GLY A 698 -34.29 -12.19 2.35
CA GLY A 698 -33.80 -13.10 3.38
C GLY A 698 -33.28 -14.45 2.87
N LYS A 699 -33.81 -14.96 1.74
CA LYS A 699 -33.30 -16.17 1.07
C LYS A 699 -31.99 -15.95 0.32
N GLY A 700 -31.72 -14.71 -0.08
CA GLY A 700 -30.61 -14.35 -0.95
C GLY A 700 -31.11 -14.02 -2.35
N LEU A 701 -31.30 -12.72 -2.60
CA LEU A 701 -31.53 -12.20 -3.94
C LEU A 701 -30.20 -12.03 -4.65
N HIS A 702 -30.01 -12.68 -5.80
CA HIS A 702 -28.71 -12.69 -6.46
C HIS A 702 -28.43 -11.38 -7.22
N SER A 703 -29.45 -10.71 -7.77
CA SER A 703 -29.29 -9.50 -8.58
C SER A 703 -30.38 -8.47 -8.28
N LEU A 704 -30.08 -7.19 -8.50
CA LEU A 704 -31.04 -6.07 -8.39
C LEU A 704 -31.94 -5.93 -9.62
N ASP A 705 -31.83 -6.81 -10.61
CA ASP A 705 -32.71 -6.77 -11.78
C ASP A 705 -34.16 -7.11 -11.38
N ARG A 706 -35.07 -6.18 -11.71
CA ARG A 706 -36.49 -6.29 -11.41
C ARG A 706 -37.09 -7.56 -12.02
N ASN A 707 -36.68 -7.93 -13.24
CA ASN A 707 -37.22 -9.10 -13.93
C ASN A 707 -36.85 -10.39 -13.20
N ILE A 708 -35.59 -10.49 -12.75
CA ILE A 708 -35.09 -11.65 -12.00
C ILE A 708 -35.80 -11.75 -10.65
N ALA A 709 -36.04 -10.62 -9.99
CA ALA A 709 -36.73 -10.59 -8.71
C ALA A 709 -38.22 -10.96 -8.82
N VAL A 710 -38.90 -10.47 -9.85
CA VAL A 710 -40.29 -10.84 -10.15
C VAL A 710 -40.40 -12.32 -10.52
N ASP A 711 -39.46 -12.86 -11.29
CA ASP A 711 -39.39 -14.28 -11.60
C ASP A 711 -39.23 -15.11 -10.30
N GLN A 712 -38.35 -14.69 -9.39
CA GLN A 712 -38.19 -15.36 -8.08
C GLN A 712 -39.46 -15.25 -7.20
N LEU A 713 -40.15 -14.11 -7.21
CA LEU A 713 -41.44 -13.92 -6.53
C LEU A 713 -42.52 -14.85 -7.09
N SER A 714 -42.59 -14.95 -8.42
CA SER A 714 -43.54 -15.82 -9.13
C SER A 714 -43.31 -17.30 -8.81
N TRP A 715 -42.04 -17.72 -8.70
CA TRP A 715 -41.66 -19.09 -8.30
C TRP A 715 -42.19 -19.48 -6.94
N LEU A 716 -42.13 -18.56 -5.98
CA LEU A 716 -42.60 -18.81 -4.62
C LEU A 716 -44.12 -18.91 -4.55
N LYS A 717 -44.83 -18.16 -5.40
CA LYS A 717 -46.29 -18.26 -5.50
C LYS A 717 -46.74 -19.58 -6.12
N THR A 718 -45.95 -20.15 -7.02
CA THR A 718 -46.25 -21.45 -7.67
C THR A 718 -45.83 -22.66 -6.82
N ASN A 719 -45.02 -22.48 -5.77
CA ASN A 719 -44.61 -23.56 -4.84
C ASN A 719 -45.00 -23.22 -3.38
N PRO A 720 -46.30 -23.24 -3.03
CA PRO A 720 -46.81 -22.80 -1.73
C PRO A 720 -46.40 -23.70 -0.55
N ASP A 721 -46.02 -24.95 -0.79
CA ASP A 721 -45.56 -25.86 0.28
C ASP A 721 -44.19 -25.45 0.83
N ILE A 722 -43.29 -24.99 -0.04
CA ILE A 722 -42.00 -24.39 0.35
C ILE A 722 -42.23 -23.09 1.12
N LEU A 723 -43.22 -22.29 0.69
CA LEU A 723 -43.60 -21.05 1.36
C LEU A 723 -44.11 -21.30 2.80
N LYS A 724 -44.94 -22.33 3.00
CA LYS A 724 -45.46 -22.71 4.32
C LYS A 724 -44.36 -23.22 5.24
N ASP A 725 -43.53 -24.16 4.76
CA ASP A 725 -42.41 -24.72 5.53
C ASP A 725 -41.44 -23.63 6.02
N GLU A 726 -41.27 -22.58 5.22
CA GLU A 726 -40.30 -21.53 5.50
C GLU A 726 -40.85 -20.39 6.35
N LEU A 727 -42.13 -20.06 6.19
CA LEU A 727 -42.86 -19.25 7.16
C LEU A 727 -42.87 -19.93 8.54
N GLU A 728 -43.00 -21.26 8.58
CA GLU A 728 -42.93 -22.04 9.80
C GLU A 728 -41.51 -22.07 10.40
N ARG A 729 -40.46 -22.21 9.56
CA ARG A 729 -39.06 -22.04 10.01
C ARG A 729 -38.80 -20.64 10.57
N LYS A 730 -39.27 -19.58 9.91
CA LYS A 730 -39.14 -18.20 10.41
C LYS A 730 -39.86 -18.00 11.74
N ARG A 731 -41.07 -18.54 11.90
CA ARG A 731 -41.78 -18.56 13.20
C ARG A 731 -40.98 -19.27 14.27
N LYS A 732 -40.45 -20.47 13.99
CA LYS A 732 -39.61 -21.22 14.93
C LYS A 732 -38.33 -20.44 15.32
N ILE A 733 -37.69 -19.77 14.37
CA ILE A 733 -36.51 -18.92 14.63
C ILE A 733 -36.90 -17.68 15.46
N GLN A 734 -38.03 -17.03 15.19
CA GLN A 734 -38.52 -15.90 15.98
C GLN A 734 -38.88 -16.33 17.40
N GLU A 735 -39.57 -17.45 17.57
CA GLU A 735 -39.87 -18.04 18.87
C GLU A 735 -38.59 -18.41 19.64
N GLN A 736 -37.57 -18.93 18.95
CA GLN A 736 -36.28 -19.25 19.56
C GLN A 736 -35.53 -17.98 19.99
N LYS A 737 -35.53 -16.93 19.16
CA LYS A 737 -34.97 -15.61 19.52
C LYS A 737 -35.69 -14.98 20.70
N GLN A 738 -37.03 -15.04 20.74
CA GLN A 738 -37.82 -14.58 21.88
C GLN A 738 -37.50 -15.38 23.14
N LYS A 739 -37.39 -16.71 23.05
CA LYS A 739 -36.98 -17.55 24.18
C LYS A 739 -35.58 -17.21 24.68
N GLU A 740 -34.62 -17.00 23.80
CA GLU A 740 -33.26 -16.55 24.18
C GLU A 740 -33.26 -15.17 24.82
N GLU A 741 -34.09 -14.25 24.33
CA GLU A 741 -34.22 -12.90 24.88
C GLU A 741 -34.91 -12.91 26.25
N ASP A 742 -35.97 -13.70 26.41
CA ASP A 742 -36.62 -13.96 27.69
C ASP A 742 -35.68 -14.65 28.68
N GLU A 743 -34.85 -15.59 28.22
CA GLU A 743 -33.84 -16.25 29.05
C GLU A 743 -32.74 -15.27 29.48
N ARG A 744 -32.27 -14.40 28.57
CA ARG A 744 -31.34 -13.31 28.93
C ARG A 744 -31.96 -12.33 29.91
N LYS A 745 -33.24 -12.01 29.74
CA LYS A 745 -33.98 -11.14 30.65
C LYS A 745 -34.12 -11.80 32.02
N ARG A 746 -34.47 -13.09 32.08
CA ARG A 746 -34.49 -13.89 33.32
C ARG A 746 -33.12 -13.97 33.98
N GLN A 747 -32.04 -14.17 33.22
CA GLN A 747 -30.68 -14.16 33.75
C GLN A 747 -30.32 -12.79 34.33
N ARG A 748 -30.72 -11.71 33.65
CA ARG A 748 -30.50 -10.33 34.12
C ARG A 748 -31.32 -10.02 35.39
N ASP A 749 -32.56 -10.50 35.44
CA ASP A 749 -33.44 -10.35 36.61
C ASP A 749 -32.96 -11.22 37.79
N LEU A 750 -32.40 -12.40 37.53
CA LEU A 750 -31.72 -13.24 38.53
C LEU A 750 -30.47 -12.56 39.08
N LEU A 751 -29.63 -11.98 38.21
CA LEU A 751 -28.47 -11.19 38.62
C LEU A 751 -28.86 -9.98 39.49
N ASN A 752 -29.93 -9.28 39.11
CA ASN A 752 -30.46 -8.18 39.91
C ASN A 752 -31.01 -8.66 41.26
N LYS A 753 -31.71 -9.81 41.33
CA LYS A 753 -32.12 -10.42 42.60
C LYS A 753 -30.93 -10.82 43.48
N PHE A 754 -29.84 -11.31 42.88
CA PHE A 754 -28.59 -11.62 43.59
C PHE A 754 -27.84 -10.37 44.10
N ASP A 755 -28.07 -9.21 43.49
CA ASP A 755 -27.57 -7.92 43.98
C ASP A 755 -28.46 -7.39 45.12
N ASP A 756 -29.78 -7.52 45.01
CA ASP A 756 -30.75 -7.16 46.06
C ASP A 756 -30.59 -8.02 47.34
N GLU A 757 -30.34 -9.33 47.21
CA GLU A 757 -30.08 -10.23 48.35
C GLU A 757 -28.73 -9.91 49.03
N ARG A 758 -27.72 -9.46 48.26
CA ARG A 758 -26.43 -9.01 48.81
C ARG A 758 -26.55 -7.71 49.60
N ASP A 759 -27.44 -6.83 49.20
CA ASP A 759 -27.72 -5.60 49.95
C ASP A 759 -28.58 -5.87 51.20
N PHE A 760 -29.45 -6.88 51.19
CA PHE A 760 -30.17 -7.33 52.38
C PHE A 760 -29.25 -7.98 53.44
N PHE A 761 -28.25 -8.75 53.01
CA PHE A 761 -27.24 -9.36 53.89
C PHE A 761 -26.21 -8.39 54.46
N LYS A 762 -26.13 -7.16 53.96
CA LYS A 762 -25.15 -6.15 54.39
C LYS A 762 -25.55 -5.42 55.68
N TYR A 763 -26.83 -5.48 56.06
CA TYR A 763 -27.35 -4.71 57.20
C TYR A 763 -27.62 -5.51 58.47
N ASN A 764 -27.49 -6.84 58.47
CA ASN A 764 -27.69 -7.65 59.67
C ASN A 764 -26.82 -8.93 59.67
N LEU A 765 -25.58 -8.86 60.14
CA LEU A 765 -25.10 -9.68 61.28
C LEU A 765 -23.59 -9.42 61.60
N PRO A 766 -23.18 -9.65 62.86
CA PRO A 766 -21.88 -9.30 63.43
C PRO A 766 -20.78 -10.34 63.17
N LEU A 767 -19.55 -9.83 63.08
CA LEU A 767 -18.25 -10.47 63.36
C LEU A 767 -18.20 -12.02 63.24
N LEU A 768 -17.86 -12.54 62.05
CA LEU A 768 -17.07 -13.76 61.87
C LEU A 768 -16.57 -13.81 60.42
N ALA A 769 -15.43 -13.17 60.16
CA ALA A 769 -14.71 -13.37 58.90
C ALA A 769 -14.11 -14.79 58.90
N PRO A 770 -14.29 -15.59 57.83
CA PRO A 770 -13.55 -16.84 57.66
C PRO A 770 -12.04 -16.54 57.72
N LYS A 771 -11.29 -17.34 58.49
CA LYS A 771 -9.85 -17.15 58.78
C LYS A 771 -8.93 -17.14 57.55
N GLU A 772 -9.45 -17.27 56.34
CA GLU A 772 -8.68 -17.50 55.12
C GLU A 772 -8.72 -16.34 54.10
N PHE A 773 -9.52 -15.29 54.30
CA PHE A 773 -9.48 -14.14 53.40
C PHE A 773 -8.42 -13.11 53.85
N ARG A 774 -7.19 -13.24 53.34
CA ARG A 774 -6.18 -12.17 53.44
C ARG A 774 -6.30 -11.25 52.21
N PRO A 775 -6.86 -10.03 52.32
CA PRO A 775 -6.79 -9.07 51.23
C PRO A 775 -5.32 -8.70 50.96
N LEU A 776 -4.91 -8.78 49.70
CA LEU A 776 -3.56 -8.45 49.22
C LEU A 776 -3.16 -7.05 49.71
N LYS A 777 -2.14 -6.98 50.60
CA LYS A 777 -1.64 -5.73 51.22
C LYS A 777 -1.33 -4.59 50.22
N LYS A 778 -1.06 -4.92 48.95
CA LYS A 778 -0.69 -3.96 47.89
C LYS A 778 -1.80 -2.96 47.52
N HIS A 779 -3.09 -3.31 47.59
CA HIS A 779 -4.18 -2.42 47.16
C HIS A 779 -4.62 -1.39 48.19
N LYS A 780 -4.10 -1.43 49.43
CA LYS A 780 -4.45 -0.46 50.48
C LYS A 780 -3.79 0.91 50.29
N GLN A 781 -2.63 0.98 49.62
CA GLN A 781 -1.86 2.23 49.47
C GLN A 781 -2.03 2.90 48.09
N LEU A 782 -2.89 2.36 47.23
CA LEU A 782 -3.12 2.85 45.87
C LEU A 782 -4.39 3.70 45.81
N CYS A 783 -4.35 4.72 44.96
CA CYS A 783 -5.42 5.65 44.65
C CYS A 783 -6.69 4.87 44.27
N LYS A 784 -7.83 5.24 44.83
CA LYS A 784 -9.10 4.54 44.59
C LYS A 784 -9.79 4.90 43.28
N ILE A 785 -9.22 5.84 42.52
CA ILE A 785 -9.70 6.22 41.19
C ILE A 785 -8.89 5.49 40.12
N CYS A 786 -7.58 5.74 40.04
CA CYS A 786 -6.75 5.14 39.00
C CYS A 786 -6.19 3.76 39.35
N TYR A 787 -6.23 3.33 40.62
CA TYR A 787 -5.63 2.08 41.12
C TYR A 787 -4.14 1.88 40.81
N ASP A 788 -3.46 2.91 40.30
CA ASP A 788 -2.09 2.82 39.79
C ASP A 788 -1.10 3.63 40.65
N HIS A 789 -1.47 4.85 41.01
CA HIS A 789 -0.64 5.77 41.80
C HIS A 789 -0.86 5.62 43.31
N LYS A 790 0.17 5.85 44.12
CA LYS A 790 0.03 5.85 45.59
C LYS A 790 -0.82 7.02 46.09
N ILE A 791 -1.56 6.77 47.16
CA ILE A 791 -2.29 7.81 47.89
C ILE A 791 -1.29 8.80 48.49
N ASN A 792 -1.40 10.07 48.14
CA ASN A 792 -0.47 11.12 48.59
C ASN A 792 -1.14 12.51 48.75
N THR A 793 -2.46 12.54 48.89
CA THR A 793 -3.25 13.76 49.11
C THR A 793 -4.25 13.57 50.24
N ALA A 794 -4.60 14.65 50.93
CA ALA A 794 -5.69 14.72 51.88
C ALA A 794 -6.62 15.88 51.51
N ILE A 795 -7.93 15.63 51.58
CA ILE A 795 -8.96 16.62 51.26
C ILE A 795 -9.39 17.34 52.56
N ILE A 796 -9.38 18.67 52.60
CA ILE A 796 -9.82 19.48 53.74
C ILE A 796 -11.24 20.00 53.51
N PRO A 797 -12.14 19.95 54.51
CA PRO A 797 -11.90 19.60 55.92
C PRO A 797 -12.08 18.11 56.26
N CYS A 798 -12.50 17.25 55.32
CA CYS A 798 -12.86 15.87 55.65
C CYS A 798 -11.68 14.92 55.97
N THR A 799 -10.44 15.36 55.76
CA THR A 799 -9.17 14.64 55.97
C THR A 799 -9.01 13.30 55.24
N HIS A 800 -9.94 12.93 54.36
CA HIS A 800 -9.85 11.69 53.58
C HIS A 800 -8.65 11.71 52.64
N SER A 801 -7.80 10.68 52.81
CA SER A 801 -6.63 10.42 51.99
C SER A 801 -6.82 9.12 51.23
N LEU A 802 -7.42 9.21 50.04
CA LEU A 802 -7.79 8.06 49.21
C LEU A 802 -7.33 8.19 47.76
N PHE A 803 -6.78 9.34 47.39
CA PHE A 803 -6.52 9.72 45.99
C PHE A 803 -5.06 10.15 45.78
N CYS A 804 -4.57 10.04 44.55
CA CYS A 804 -3.30 10.63 44.14
C CYS A 804 -3.51 12.08 43.65
N VAL A 805 -2.43 12.87 43.63
CA VAL A 805 -2.44 14.29 43.18
C VAL A 805 -3.11 14.45 41.82
N GLU A 806 -2.81 13.60 40.84
CA GLU A 806 -3.36 13.70 39.49
C GLU A 806 -4.87 13.49 39.48
N CYS A 807 -5.37 12.47 40.17
CA CYS A 807 -6.82 12.24 40.24
C CYS A 807 -7.54 13.32 41.04
N THR A 808 -6.90 13.97 42.02
CA THR A 808 -7.53 15.06 42.78
C THR A 808 -7.77 16.33 41.97
N GLN A 809 -7.05 16.54 40.86
CA GLN A 809 -7.28 17.69 39.98
C GLN A 809 -8.62 17.63 39.24
N TYR A 810 -9.16 16.42 39.05
CA TYR A 810 -10.43 16.16 38.38
C TYR A 810 -11.60 16.01 39.36
N LEU A 811 -11.37 16.16 40.66
CA LEU A 811 -12.44 16.12 41.65
C LEU A 811 -13.23 17.43 41.62
N GLU A 812 -14.55 17.32 41.47
CA GLU A 812 -15.47 18.43 41.62
C GLU A 812 -15.44 19.00 43.05
N LYS A 813 -16.12 20.12 43.32
CA LYS A 813 -16.08 20.86 44.60
C LYS A 813 -16.51 20.07 45.86
N THR A 814 -16.73 18.75 45.78
CA THR A 814 -17.14 17.85 46.87
C THR A 814 -16.32 16.56 46.91
N CYS A 815 -15.99 16.09 48.12
CA CYS A 815 -15.26 14.85 48.35
C CYS A 815 -16.11 13.62 47.94
N PRO A 816 -15.65 12.74 47.03
CA PRO A 816 -16.44 11.59 46.58
C PRO A 816 -16.74 10.56 47.67
N TYR A 817 -15.93 10.54 48.73
CA TYR A 817 -16.07 9.55 49.80
C TYR A 817 -17.12 9.95 50.86
N CYS A 818 -17.26 11.25 51.14
CA CYS A 818 -18.11 11.73 52.23
C CYS A 818 -19.07 12.87 51.84
N GLY A 819 -19.06 13.31 50.59
CA GLY A 819 -19.92 14.38 50.07
C GLY A 819 -19.62 15.80 50.57
N LYS A 820 -18.67 15.99 51.50
CA LYS A 820 -18.32 17.32 52.03
C LYS A 820 -17.64 18.20 50.98
N LYS A 821 -17.92 19.51 50.99
CA LYS A 821 -17.25 20.48 50.10
C LYS A 821 -15.73 20.47 50.32
N ILE A 822 -14.99 20.53 49.21
CA ILE A 822 -13.52 20.58 49.20
C ILE A 822 -13.09 22.04 49.29
N ASP A 823 -12.53 22.42 50.43
CA ASP A 823 -11.98 23.77 50.59
C ASP A 823 -10.55 23.83 50.05
N LYS A 824 -9.73 22.83 50.37
CA LYS A 824 -8.34 22.69 49.91
C LYS A 824 -7.95 21.23 49.79
N VAL A 825 -7.07 20.92 48.83
CA VAL A 825 -6.40 19.61 48.73
C VAL A 825 -4.94 19.81 49.10
N VAL A 826 -4.46 19.05 50.09
CA VAL A 826 -3.08 19.15 50.59
C VAL A 826 -2.34 17.86 50.26
N ARG A 827 -1.12 17.98 49.73
CA ARG A 827 -0.27 16.83 49.48
C ARG A 827 0.31 16.33 50.80
N THR A 828 0.14 15.03 51.09
CA THR A 828 0.65 14.40 52.31
C THR A 828 1.88 13.56 52.01
N PHE A 829 2.92 13.72 52.83
CA PHE A 829 4.13 12.91 52.75
C PHE A 829 4.16 11.90 53.90
N ASP A 830 4.28 10.61 53.57
CA ASP A 830 4.36 9.55 54.57
C ASP A 830 5.79 9.43 55.09
N LEU A 831 6.07 10.05 56.24
CA LEU A 831 7.39 10.05 56.90
C LEU A 831 7.82 8.67 57.40
N ARG A 832 6.94 7.66 57.39
CA ARG A 832 7.22 6.31 57.94
C ARG A 832 8.18 5.47 57.08
N ASN A 833 8.45 5.88 55.84
CA ASN A 833 9.39 5.18 54.94
C ASN A 833 10.81 5.78 54.92
N PHE A 834 11.09 6.84 55.70
CA PHE A 834 12.42 7.49 55.77
C PHE A 834 13.34 6.97 56.89
N THR A 835 12.96 5.93 57.64
CA THR A 835 13.80 5.35 58.72
C THR A 835 14.88 4.37 58.24
N LYS A 836 15.16 4.27 56.94
CA LYS A 836 16.27 3.44 56.41
C LYS A 836 17.50 4.21 55.93
N ASN A 837 17.54 5.54 56.03
CA ASN A 837 18.74 6.34 55.75
C ASN A 837 18.88 7.55 56.68
N ILE A 838 18.67 7.38 57.99
CA ILE A 838 19.22 8.30 59.00
C ILE A 838 20.53 7.69 59.51
N ARG A 839 21.56 7.77 58.68
CA ARG A 839 22.98 7.68 59.06
C ARG A 839 23.87 8.59 58.20
N GLN A 840 23.29 9.58 57.54
CA GLN A 840 23.98 10.74 56.98
C GLN A 840 23.13 11.99 57.23
N LEU A 841 23.00 12.31 58.51
CA LEU A 841 22.89 13.65 59.08
C LEU A 841 23.45 13.56 60.51
#